data_AF-A0A7J2XAX5-F1
#
_entry.id   AF-A0A7J2XAX5-F1
#
_cell.length_a   1.000
_cell.length_b   1.000
_cell.length_c   1.000
_cell.angle_alpha   90.00
_cell.angle_beta   90.00
_cell.angle_gamma   90.00
#
_symmetry.space_group_name_H-M   'P 1'
#
loop_
_entity.id
_entity.type
_entity.pdbx_description
1 polymer ?
#
loop_
_entity_poly.entity_id
_entity_poly.type
_entity_poly.pdbx_seq_one_letter_code
_entity_poly.pdbx_strand_id
1 'polypeptide(L)'
;MWILLERVCDVPYDIGYPLLREKLEGIKYLWDRKSYIQPKHRTWNWSISNHPTAVEAISYWVGKTVPVQAYGDRPSQPNIIAHEHNGWCGELYKVAVAALRSSLIPATGVTTRGEDHVWQMFYDEGWHQSDNWWEDGGGSIDRTDIYAYLWGWNISSIHYFRGDGLIFDITDEYLKEKDLRLVDFEITDIMGKGLDGIRILVLVKGPLDWSWIKYKIWNLFVEGLWERLPEGIRSRPLPSRLYEALKRFYERIPDVINLAKLTTWNYTDLEGRCRFKLGVNRSYIFVVLGSKDLPIMPRVFFLGKGEDDRVFRIRTCFIRKMPRWKLESKALIGDNRLKICFNARSYQLQAGILGSKYRGKRWMKGKLDCFVMDEKNFRRYQMGRRFSCMAYSSGGNLSLCFSKDIYIVFRNNAVRSYAILDLSMKIESRKDIDKVRILKPERDIMDRPIFDIGDRINISGISTAEPKLLIDGREVDIERNGMRWWYLWDTRGLDEGEYVIEARCKGSRDRVVVRLFDLSPPRIGISPFSKVVDRDVCDELIISGNCTDNYKIRKVEACLDGKDVGISLNGTAWSIKIDPRDLDLGDHHLEIKATDISGLKTSKSISFSVINNSVAGPKIIDLYHHPSQPTPDDNIIIYANISSERFKIKDVWLYLEVDGKVIKKRMFRYASFPAQERHKEDPLADLPNDPVFGAELGEFPSNTSITYWIEVTNSANLSTSSDKLSIHIL
;
A
#
# COMPACT_ATOMS: atom_id res chain seq x y z
N MET A 1 0.80 7.88 -16.19
CA MET A 1 0.58 6.47 -15.77
C MET A 1 1.64 5.55 -16.36
N TRP A 2 1.91 5.59 -17.68
CA TRP A 2 3.09 4.93 -18.29
C TRP A 2 4.46 5.43 -17.77
N ILE A 3 4.55 6.70 -17.34
CA ILE A 3 5.76 7.30 -16.76
C ILE A 3 6.12 6.73 -15.37
N LEU A 4 5.15 6.16 -14.63
CA LEU A 4 5.41 5.47 -13.36
C LEU A 4 5.95 4.06 -13.60
N LEU A 5 5.51 3.37 -14.66
CA LEU A 5 6.08 2.10 -15.10
C LEU A 5 7.54 2.26 -15.58
N GLU A 6 7.88 3.36 -16.26
CA GLU A 6 9.27 3.67 -16.64
C GLU A 6 10.21 3.97 -15.47
N ARG A 7 9.71 4.18 -14.24
CA ARG A 7 10.57 4.36 -13.05
C ARG A 7 10.45 3.25 -12.02
N VAL A 8 9.34 2.49 -12.03
CA VAL A 8 9.05 1.43 -11.06
C VAL A 8 9.38 0.04 -11.61
N CYS A 9 9.36 -0.13 -12.93
CA CYS A 9 9.94 -1.28 -13.62
C CYS A 9 11.40 -1.01 -14.05
N ASP A 10 12.12 -0.17 -13.30
CA ASP A 10 13.57 -0.02 -13.37
C ASP A 10 14.16 -0.56 -12.05
N VAL A 11 13.95 -1.85 -11.79
CA VAL A 11 14.74 -2.58 -10.80
C VAL A 11 16.19 -2.60 -11.33
N PRO A 12 17.25 -2.41 -10.53
CA PRO A 12 18.62 -2.47 -11.04
C PRO A 12 18.85 -3.79 -11.77
N TYR A 13 19.31 -3.70 -13.01
CA TYR A 13 19.31 -4.79 -13.98
C TYR A 13 20.73 -5.20 -14.30
N ASP A 14 21.24 -6.27 -13.73
CA ASP A 14 22.60 -6.68 -14.07
C ASP A 14 22.62 -7.50 -15.35
N ILE A 15 23.73 -7.40 -16.07
CA ILE A 15 23.96 -8.18 -17.29
C ILE A 15 23.86 -9.68 -16.94
N GLY A 16 23.15 -10.45 -17.76
CA GLY A 16 22.91 -11.88 -17.54
C GLY A 16 21.61 -12.23 -16.81
N TYR A 17 20.86 -11.25 -16.28
CA TYR A 17 19.61 -11.49 -15.56
C TYR A 17 18.39 -10.98 -16.34
N PRO A 18 17.23 -11.66 -16.28
CA PRO A 18 16.06 -11.28 -17.07
C PRO A 18 15.43 -9.97 -16.60
N LEU A 19 14.89 -9.18 -17.53
CA LEU A 19 14.12 -7.98 -17.18
C LEU A 19 12.65 -8.33 -16.90
N LEU A 20 12.11 -7.80 -15.81
CA LEU A 20 10.70 -8.00 -15.46
C LEU A 20 9.76 -7.52 -16.58
N ARG A 21 10.09 -6.38 -17.19
CA ARG A 21 9.31 -5.80 -18.29
C ARG A 21 9.27 -6.70 -19.52
N GLU A 22 10.40 -7.32 -19.88
CA GLU A 22 10.46 -8.25 -21.02
C GLU A 22 9.59 -9.47 -20.77
N LYS A 23 9.58 -10.00 -19.54
CA LYS A 23 8.77 -11.18 -19.19
C LYS A 23 7.26 -10.90 -19.19
N LEU A 24 6.86 -9.67 -18.94
CA LEU A 24 5.45 -9.28 -18.96
C LEU A 24 4.97 -8.81 -20.33
N GLU A 25 5.88 -8.52 -21.26
CA GLU A 25 5.53 -8.06 -22.60
C GLU A 25 4.72 -9.13 -23.34
N GLY A 26 3.54 -8.76 -23.84
CA GLY A 26 2.66 -9.65 -24.58
C GLY A 26 1.82 -10.61 -23.72
N ILE A 27 2.02 -10.67 -22.41
CA ILE A 27 1.18 -11.48 -21.50
C ILE A 27 -0.21 -10.86 -21.37
N LYS A 28 -1.25 -11.65 -21.65
CA LYS A 28 -2.65 -11.18 -21.68
C LYS A 28 -3.46 -11.50 -20.43
N TYR A 29 -3.04 -12.51 -19.66
CA TYR A 29 -3.81 -13.05 -18.55
C TYR A 29 -3.04 -12.94 -17.24
N LEU A 30 -3.75 -12.61 -16.17
CA LEU A 30 -3.17 -12.53 -14.82
C LEU A 30 -2.75 -13.92 -14.32
N TRP A 31 -3.70 -14.86 -14.33
CA TRP A 31 -3.57 -16.23 -13.83
C TRP A 31 -4.60 -17.11 -14.56
N ASP A 32 -4.31 -18.40 -14.69
CA ASP A 32 -5.15 -19.39 -15.37
C ASP A 32 -6.06 -20.16 -14.41
N ARG A 33 -6.10 -19.76 -13.13
CA ARG A 33 -6.90 -20.36 -12.05
C ARG A 33 -6.61 -21.83 -11.80
N LYS A 34 -5.36 -22.25 -12.06
CA LYS A 34 -4.86 -23.58 -11.73
C LYS A 34 -3.88 -23.53 -10.57
N SER A 35 -3.98 -24.51 -9.68
CA SER A 35 -3.00 -24.75 -8.63
C SER A 35 -1.91 -25.68 -9.14
N TYR A 36 -0.64 -25.34 -8.93
CA TYR A 36 0.49 -26.13 -9.45
C TYR A 36 1.79 -25.90 -8.67
N ILE A 37 2.76 -26.79 -8.90
CA ILE A 37 4.13 -26.68 -8.41
C ILE A 37 5.02 -26.36 -9.60
N GLN A 38 5.86 -25.35 -9.44
CA GLN A 38 6.87 -24.96 -10.42
C GLN A 38 8.10 -25.86 -10.25
N PRO A 39 8.62 -26.49 -11.31
CA PRO A 39 9.81 -27.30 -11.22
C PRO A 39 11.07 -26.45 -10.98
N LYS A 40 12.07 -27.07 -10.37
CA LYS A 40 13.42 -26.51 -10.21
C LYS A 40 14.04 -26.22 -11.57
N HIS A 41 14.78 -25.12 -11.67
CA HIS A 41 15.56 -24.72 -12.85
C HIS A 41 14.74 -24.64 -14.14
N ARG A 42 13.44 -24.35 -14.02
CA ARG A 42 12.55 -24.33 -15.18
C ARG A 42 12.98 -23.29 -16.20
N THR A 43 12.82 -23.67 -17.45
CA THR A 43 13.02 -22.86 -18.66
C THR A 43 11.89 -21.85 -18.86
N TRP A 44 12.14 -20.80 -19.64
CA TRP A 44 11.10 -19.85 -20.01
C TRP A 44 10.02 -20.53 -20.88
N ASN A 45 10.41 -21.41 -21.81
CA ASN A 45 9.46 -22.11 -22.66
C ASN A 45 8.51 -23.00 -21.87
N TRP A 46 9.01 -23.71 -20.86
CA TRP A 46 8.16 -24.47 -19.94
C TRP A 46 7.11 -23.57 -19.28
N SER A 47 7.54 -22.42 -18.76
CA SER A 47 6.69 -21.50 -18.01
C SER A 47 5.52 -20.99 -18.87
N ILE A 48 5.81 -20.50 -20.07
CA ILE A 48 4.78 -19.95 -20.96
C ILE A 48 3.96 -21.03 -21.67
N SER A 49 4.53 -22.21 -21.92
CA SER A 49 3.78 -23.31 -22.53
C SER A 49 2.75 -23.93 -21.57
N ASN A 50 3.06 -23.99 -20.27
CA ASN A 50 2.16 -24.55 -19.26
C ASN A 50 1.23 -23.50 -18.65
N HIS A 51 1.75 -22.32 -18.33
CA HIS A 51 1.05 -21.25 -17.63
C HIS A 51 1.38 -19.86 -18.21
N PRO A 52 0.84 -19.48 -19.39
CA PRO A 52 1.09 -18.19 -20.05
C PRO A 52 0.42 -17.01 -19.32
N THR A 53 0.87 -16.74 -18.10
CA THR A 53 0.22 -15.86 -17.13
C THR A 53 1.21 -14.92 -16.48
N ALA A 54 0.74 -13.76 -16.02
CA ALA A 54 1.58 -12.77 -15.36
C ALA A 54 2.15 -13.32 -14.04
N VAL A 55 1.36 -14.09 -13.29
CA VAL A 55 1.82 -14.73 -12.03
C VAL A 55 2.98 -15.69 -12.28
N GLU A 56 2.89 -16.55 -13.30
CA GLU A 56 4.01 -17.44 -13.64
C GLU A 56 5.22 -16.66 -14.13
N ALA A 57 5.02 -15.69 -15.04
CA ALA A 57 6.10 -14.88 -15.58
C ALA A 57 6.89 -14.14 -14.48
N ILE A 58 6.18 -13.60 -13.49
CA ILE A 58 6.78 -12.95 -12.33
C ILE A 58 7.49 -13.97 -11.44
N SER A 59 6.89 -15.13 -11.17
CA SER A 59 7.56 -16.18 -10.39
C SER A 59 8.84 -16.67 -11.06
N TYR A 60 8.83 -16.84 -12.39
CA TYR A 60 10.03 -17.17 -13.17
C TYR A 60 11.09 -16.08 -13.00
N TRP A 61 10.69 -14.82 -13.18
CA TRP A 61 11.59 -13.68 -13.03
C TRP A 61 12.23 -13.64 -11.63
N VAL A 62 11.46 -13.84 -10.55
CA VAL A 62 11.98 -13.88 -9.18
C VAL A 62 13.04 -14.98 -9.01
N GLY A 63 12.74 -16.21 -9.47
CA GLY A 63 13.67 -17.34 -9.37
C GLY A 63 14.99 -17.10 -10.11
N LYS A 64 14.91 -16.53 -11.33
CA LYS A 64 16.09 -16.19 -12.13
C LYS A 64 16.83 -14.95 -11.63
N THR A 65 16.15 -14.04 -10.94
CA THR A 65 16.76 -12.82 -10.37
C THR A 65 17.47 -13.11 -9.06
N VAL A 66 17.00 -14.07 -8.28
CA VAL A 66 17.61 -14.46 -6.99
C VAL A 66 18.00 -15.95 -7.01
N PRO A 67 18.94 -16.37 -7.87
CA PRO A 67 19.26 -17.77 -8.08
C PRO A 67 20.23 -18.35 -7.04
N VAL A 68 20.74 -17.54 -6.10
CA VAL A 68 21.72 -17.98 -5.09
C VAL A 68 21.17 -17.77 -3.68
N GLN A 69 21.56 -18.65 -2.75
CA GLN A 69 21.27 -18.43 -1.33
C GLN A 69 21.97 -17.19 -0.78
N ALA A 70 21.38 -16.61 0.26
CA ALA A 70 21.89 -15.38 0.84
C ALA A 70 23.35 -15.50 1.31
N TYR A 71 24.17 -14.51 0.97
CA TYR A 71 25.50 -14.31 1.54
C TYR A 71 25.69 -12.80 1.80
N GLY A 72 26.59 -12.42 2.71
CA GLY A 72 26.88 -11.01 2.97
C GLY A 72 25.73 -10.26 3.66
N ASP A 73 25.46 -9.03 3.20
CA ASP A 73 24.38 -8.20 3.77
C ASP A 73 22.99 -8.81 3.49
N ARG A 74 22.01 -8.44 4.31
CA ARG A 74 20.65 -8.97 4.27
C ARG A 74 19.66 -7.82 4.07
N PRO A 75 19.65 -7.19 2.88
CA PRO A 75 18.90 -5.96 2.67
C PRO A 75 17.39 -6.16 2.77
N SER A 76 16.70 -5.07 3.14
CA SER A 76 15.24 -5.03 3.14
C SER A 76 14.64 -4.42 1.88
N GLN A 77 15.43 -3.69 1.08
CA GLN A 77 14.93 -3.02 -0.11
C GLN A 77 14.94 -3.97 -1.32
N PRO A 78 13.80 -4.17 -2.01
CA PRO A 78 13.70 -5.14 -3.12
C PRO A 78 14.65 -4.88 -4.28
N ASN A 79 14.96 -3.62 -4.59
CA ASN A 79 15.93 -3.25 -5.61
C ASN A 79 17.35 -3.68 -5.25
N ILE A 80 17.78 -3.51 -3.99
CA ILE A 80 19.09 -3.97 -3.53
C ILE A 80 19.15 -5.51 -3.60
N ILE A 81 18.13 -6.20 -3.10
CA ILE A 81 18.05 -7.66 -3.17
C ILE A 81 18.15 -8.16 -4.62
N ALA A 82 17.43 -7.52 -5.54
CA ALA A 82 17.46 -7.89 -6.95
C ALA A 82 18.82 -7.65 -7.60
N HIS A 83 19.61 -6.68 -7.12
CA HIS A 83 20.97 -6.40 -7.59
C HIS A 83 22.00 -7.38 -7.01
N GLU A 84 21.84 -7.78 -5.75
CA GLU A 84 22.75 -8.71 -5.08
C GLU A 84 22.57 -10.17 -5.57
N HIS A 85 21.47 -10.47 -6.25
CA HIS A 85 21.14 -11.77 -6.84
C HIS A 85 21.15 -12.95 -5.88
N ASN A 86 21.01 -12.68 -4.59
CA ASN A 86 21.03 -13.70 -3.55
C ASN A 86 19.99 -13.43 -2.45
N GLY A 87 19.48 -14.51 -1.85
CA GLY A 87 18.41 -14.38 -0.87
C GLY A 87 17.91 -15.70 -0.29
N TRP A 88 17.24 -15.61 0.86
CA TRP A 88 16.39 -16.69 1.39
C TRP A 88 14.92 -16.29 1.27
N CYS A 89 14.03 -17.01 1.95
CA CYS A 89 12.58 -16.73 1.91
C CYS A 89 12.25 -15.26 2.21
N GLY A 90 12.98 -14.66 3.17
CA GLY A 90 12.88 -13.25 3.54
C GLY A 90 13.12 -12.25 2.42
N GLU A 91 14.00 -12.56 1.48
CA GLU A 91 14.40 -11.72 0.35
C GLU A 91 13.50 -12.00 -0.84
N LEU A 92 13.28 -13.29 -1.13
CA LEU A 92 12.43 -13.78 -2.20
C LEU A 92 11.01 -13.20 -2.11
N TYR A 93 10.36 -13.25 -0.94
CA TYR A 93 9.01 -12.72 -0.82
C TYR A 93 8.96 -11.20 -1.01
N LYS A 94 9.99 -10.45 -0.58
CA LYS A 94 10.04 -8.98 -0.74
C LYS A 94 10.13 -8.62 -2.21
N VAL A 95 11.01 -9.30 -2.95
CA VAL A 95 11.18 -9.12 -4.40
C VAL A 95 9.92 -9.55 -5.15
N ALA A 96 9.32 -10.69 -4.79
CA ALA A 96 8.08 -11.17 -5.40
C ALA A 96 6.91 -10.19 -5.19
N VAL A 97 6.69 -9.72 -3.95
CA VAL A 97 5.63 -8.73 -3.66
C VAL A 97 5.88 -7.41 -4.38
N ALA A 98 7.15 -6.97 -4.49
CA ALA A 98 7.50 -5.77 -5.22
C ALA A 98 7.24 -5.92 -6.73
N ALA A 99 7.61 -7.05 -7.32
CA ALA A 99 7.37 -7.34 -8.74
C ALA A 99 5.88 -7.43 -9.07
N LEU A 100 5.10 -8.15 -8.24
CA LEU A 100 3.64 -8.22 -8.38
C LEU A 100 3.00 -6.83 -8.33
N ARG A 101 3.34 -6.01 -7.33
CA ARG A 101 2.77 -4.67 -7.19
C ARG A 101 3.22 -3.70 -8.28
N SER A 102 4.45 -3.81 -8.74
CA SER A 102 4.97 -3.04 -9.89
C SER A 102 4.23 -3.38 -11.17
N SER A 103 3.74 -4.62 -11.27
CA SER A 103 2.90 -5.13 -12.36
C SER A 103 1.40 -4.84 -12.17
N LEU A 104 1.04 -3.98 -11.20
CA LEU A 104 -0.33 -3.63 -10.84
C LEU A 104 -1.17 -4.81 -10.31
N ILE A 105 -0.53 -5.87 -9.81
CA ILE A 105 -1.19 -7.01 -9.19
C ILE A 105 -1.25 -6.79 -7.68
N PRO A 106 -2.45 -6.76 -7.06
CA PRO A 106 -2.55 -6.65 -5.62
C PRO A 106 -1.90 -7.88 -4.96
N ALA A 107 -0.85 -7.64 -4.19
CA ALA A 107 -0.09 -8.70 -3.52
C ALA A 107 0.23 -8.33 -2.07
N THR A 108 0.40 -9.34 -1.23
CA THR A 108 0.81 -9.17 0.16
C THR A 108 1.73 -10.28 0.64
N GLY A 109 2.47 -10.02 1.73
CA GLY A 109 3.31 -10.99 2.39
C GLY A 109 2.55 -11.78 3.45
N VAL A 110 2.82 -13.08 3.48
CA VAL A 110 2.35 -14.04 4.47
C VAL A 110 3.52 -14.50 5.31
N THR A 111 3.27 -14.79 6.58
CA THR A 111 4.29 -15.33 7.47
C THR A 111 3.73 -16.44 8.35
N THR A 112 4.55 -17.46 8.55
CA THR A 112 4.52 -18.28 9.75
C THR A 112 5.73 -17.93 10.61
N ARG A 113 5.51 -17.04 11.58
CA ARG A 113 6.60 -16.60 12.46
C ARG A 113 7.11 -17.73 13.36
N GLY A 114 6.24 -18.66 13.77
CA GLY A 114 6.62 -19.78 14.62
C GLY A 114 7.63 -20.73 13.95
N GLU A 115 7.44 -20.95 12.65
CA GLU A 115 8.28 -21.85 11.83
C GLU A 115 9.35 -21.11 11.01
N ASP A 116 9.44 -19.78 11.13
CA ASP A 116 10.44 -18.95 10.44
C ASP A 116 10.36 -18.99 8.91
N HIS A 117 9.14 -18.94 8.37
CA HIS A 117 8.93 -18.88 6.92
C HIS A 117 8.02 -17.72 6.52
N VAL A 118 8.23 -17.24 5.31
CA VAL A 118 7.49 -16.15 4.68
C VAL A 118 7.35 -16.43 3.18
N TRP A 119 6.23 -16.01 2.62
CA TRP A 119 5.91 -16.12 1.20
C TRP A 119 4.92 -15.01 0.83
N GLN A 120 4.35 -15.06 -0.37
CA GLN A 120 3.43 -14.05 -0.87
C GLN A 120 2.04 -14.60 -1.21
N MET A 121 1.09 -13.70 -1.37
CA MET A 121 -0.20 -13.99 -2.00
C MET A 121 -0.53 -12.90 -3.00
N PHE A 122 -1.25 -13.27 -4.05
CA PHE A 122 -1.83 -12.35 -5.02
C PHE A 122 -3.36 -12.42 -4.98
N TYR A 123 -4.03 -11.39 -5.47
CA TYR A 123 -5.49 -11.29 -5.46
C TYR A 123 -6.10 -11.51 -6.85
N ASP A 124 -6.98 -12.52 -6.99
CA ASP A 124 -7.89 -12.73 -8.13
C ASP A 124 -9.21 -13.30 -7.59
N GLU A 125 -10.24 -12.46 -7.41
CA GLU A 125 -11.51 -12.83 -6.76
C GLU A 125 -11.38 -13.44 -5.34
N GLY A 126 -10.18 -13.40 -4.77
CA GLY A 126 -9.77 -14.06 -3.54
C GLY A 126 -8.25 -13.98 -3.39
N TRP A 127 -7.72 -14.29 -2.20
CA TRP A 127 -6.27 -14.35 -2.00
C TRP A 127 -5.76 -15.75 -2.31
N HIS A 128 -4.76 -15.83 -3.18
CA HIS A 128 -4.15 -17.09 -3.63
C HIS A 128 -2.70 -17.16 -3.21
N GLN A 129 -2.28 -18.34 -2.73
CA GLN A 129 -0.91 -18.61 -2.31
C GLN A 129 0.07 -18.49 -3.50
N SER A 130 1.25 -17.92 -3.26
CA SER A 130 2.38 -17.98 -4.18
C SER A 130 3.68 -18.01 -3.39
N ASP A 131 4.59 -18.93 -3.70
CA ASP A 131 5.90 -19.03 -3.03
C ASP A 131 6.99 -19.35 -4.05
N ASN A 132 8.18 -18.79 -3.81
CA ASN A 132 9.39 -19.01 -4.58
C ASN A 132 10.43 -19.67 -3.68
N TRP A 133 11.02 -20.78 -4.14
CA TRP A 133 11.97 -21.53 -3.34
C TRP A 133 13.41 -21.15 -3.68
N TRP A 134 14.31 -21.45 -2.75
CA TRP A 134 15.72 -21.07 -2.82
C TRP A 134 16.41 -21.66 -4.06
N GLU A 135 17.41 -20.94 -4.57
CA GLU A 135 18.28 -21.39 -5.67
C GLU A 135 17.57 -21.76 -6.97
N ASP A 136 16.58 -20.95 -7.37
CA ASP A 136 15.68 -21.28 -8.48
C ASP A 136 15.07 -22.71 -8.35
N GLY A 137 14.83 -23.11 -7.10
CA GLY A 137 14.32 -24.43 -6.73
C GLY A 137 12.88 -24.71 -7.16
N GLY A 138 12.24 -23.76 -7.85
CA GLY A 138 10.84 -23.78 -8.20
C GLY A 138 9.99 -22.98 -7.23
N GLY A 139 8.80 -23.49 -6.93
CA GLY A 139 7.81 -22.76 -6.16
C GLY A 139 6.44 -23.41 -6.21
N SER A 140 5.43 -22.72 -5.69
CA SER A 140 4.05 -23.17 -5.79
C SER A 140 3.09 -22.01 -5.98
N ILE A 141 2.03 -22.27 -6.74
CA ILE A 141 0.93 -21.34 -6.99
C ILE A 141 -0.36 -22.01 -6.54
N ASP A 142 -1.08 -21.32 -5.66
CA ASP A 142 -2.37 -21.73 -5.09
C ASP A 142 -2.35 -23.11 -4.40
N ARG A 143 -1.25 -23.43 -3.70
CA ARG A 143 -1.04 -24.70 -2.98
C ARG A 143 -0.82 -24.46 -1.49
N THR A 144 -1.91 -24.34 -0.74
CA THR A 144 -1.85 -24.12 0.71
C THR A 144 -1.46 -25.37 1.51
N ASP A 145 -1.58 -26.56 0.91
CA ASP A 145 -1.23 -27.83 1.52
C ASP A 145 0.30 -28.10 1.55
N ILE A 146 1.09 -27.30 0.84
CA ILE A 146 2.52 -27.51 0.61
C ILE A 146 3.31 -27.64 1.92
N TYR A 147 3.10 -26.74 2.88
CA TYR A 147 3.94 -26.70 4.09
C TYR A 147 3.60 -27.83 5.06
N ALA A 148 2.33 -27.98 5.41
CA ALA A 148 1.90 -28.95 6.41
C ALA A 148 1.92 -30.39 5.89
N TYR A 149 1.50 -30.62 4.63
CA TYR A 149 1.23 -31.96 4.12
C TYR A 149 2.27 -32.46 3.12
N LEU A 150 2.86 -31.59 2.30
CA LEU A 150 3.94 -32.02 1.42
C LEU A 150 5.29 -31.99 2.14
N TRP A 151 5.59 -30.92 2.88
CA TRP A 151 6.84 -30.77 3.62
C TRP A 151 6.77 -31.32 5.06
N GLY A 152 5.59 -31.70 5.54
CA GLY A 152 5.42 -32.30 6.87
C GLY A 152 5.65 -31.34 8.03
N TRP A 153 5.46 -30.03 7.83
CA TRP A 153 5.71 -29.04 8.88
C TRP A 153 4.61 -29.03 9.94
N ASN A 154 5.04 -28.90 11.19
CA ASN A 154 4.13 -28.61 12.30
C ASN A 154 3.88 -27.11 12.39
N ILE A 155 2.85 -26.62 11.69
CA ILE A 155 2.49 -25.20 11.64
C ILE A 155 1.86 -24.74 12.96
N SER A 156 2.27 -23.57 13.46
CA SER A 156 1.65 -22.95 14.63
C SER A 156 0.48 -22.03 14.27
N SER A 157 0.73 -21.00 13.44
CA SER A 157 -0.29 -20.06 12.97
C SER A 157 0.24 -19.29 11.75
N ILE A 158 -0.64 -18.99 10.80
CA ILE A 158 -0.30 -18.28 9.57
C ILE A 158 -1.10 -16.98 9.48
N HIS A 159 -0.45 -15.89 9.12
CA HIS A 159 -1.12 -14.61 8.90
C HIS A 159 -0.50 -13.80 7.76
N TYR A 160 -1.32 -12.98 7.10
CA TYR A 160 -0.86 -11.98 6.14
C TYR A 160 -0.98 -10.55 6.69
N PHE A 161 -0.21 -9.62 6.13
CA PHE A 161 -0.20 -8.21 6.52
C PHE A 161 -1.03 -7.33 5.57
N ARG A 162 -1.76 -6.32 6.06
CA ARG A 162 -2.48 -5.36 5.18
C ARG A 162 -1.68 -4.10 4.82
N GLY A 163 -0.40 -4.03 5.23
CA GLY A 163 0.47 -2.86 5.03
C GLY A 163 0.31 -1.74 6.06
N ASP A 164 -0.81 -1.68 6.78
CA ASP A 164 -1.05 -0.76 7.92
C ASP A 164 -0.69 -1.37 9.29
N GLY A 165 -0.01 -2.53 9.28
CA GLY A 165 0.39 -3.27 10.47
C GLY A 165 -0.69 -4.21 11.04
N LEU A 166 -1.89 -4.25 10.44
CA LEU A 166 -2.86 -5.30 10.76
C LEU A 166 -2.45 -6.63 10.18
N ILE A 167 -2.78 -7.68 10.94
CA ILE A 167 -2.63 -9.05 10.53
C ILE A 167 -4.00 -9.72 10.39
N PHE A 168 -4.07 -10.70 9.50
CA PHE A 168 -5.26 -11.50 9.25
C PHE A 168 -4.85 -12.96 9.33
N ASP A 169 -5.47 -13.69 10.24
CA ASP A 169 -5.26 -15.13 10.44
C ASP A 169 -5.91 -15.89 9.27
N ILE A 170 -5.11 -16.71 8.61
CA ILE A 170 -5.50 -17.59 7.51
C ILE A 170 -5.08 -19.05 7.77
N THR A 171 -4.86 -19.41 9.04
CA THR A 171 -4.33 -20.73 9.41
C THR A 171 -5.22 -21.88 8.92
N ASP A 172 -6.54 -21.68 8.90
CA ASP A 172 -7.54 -22.63 8.41
C ASP A 172 -7.55 -22.80 6.88
N GLU A 173 -6.93 -21.88 6.13
CA GLU A 173 -6.75 -22.06 4.68
C GLU A 173 -5.60 -23.05 4.37
N TYR A 174 -4.69 -23.26 5.33
CA TYR A 174 -3.48 -24.08 5.18
C TYR A 174 -3.52 -25.38 5.99
N LEU A 175 -4.34 -25.45 7.04
CA LEU A 175 -4.53 -26.65 7.85
C LEU A 175 -5.93 -27.21 7.68
N LYS A 176 -6.02 -28.53 7.54
CA LYS A 176 -7.28 -29.30 7.60
C LYS A 176 -7.86 -29.18 9.01
N GLU A 177 -9.18 -29.29 9.09
CA GLU A 177 -9.94 -29.14 10.35
C GLU A 177 -9.39 -30.01 11.49
N LYS A 178 -9.00 -31.27 11.21
CA LYS A 178 -8.42 -32.18 12.22
C LYS A 178 -7.05 -31.74 12.78
N ASP A 179 -6.31 -30.94 12.03
CA ASP A 179 -4.97 -30.45 12.41
C ASP A 179 -5.03 -29.03 13.00
N LEU A 180 -6.24 -28.48 13.10
CA LEU A 180 -6.56 -27.16 13.62
C LEU A 180 -7.26 -27.28 14.98
N ARG A 181 -6.96 -26.35 15.89
CA ARG A 181 -7.73 -26.14 17.11
C ARG A 181 -8.04 -24.68 17.36
N LEU A 182 -9.18 -24.44 18.00
CA LEU A 182 -9.63 -23.13 18.38
C LEU A 182 -9.28 -22.85 19.84
N VAL A 183 -8.62 -21.73 20.07
CA VAL A 183 -8.34 -21.23 21.42
C VAL A 183 -9.04 -19.90 21.62
N ASP A 184 -10.06 -19.91 22.47
CA ASP A 184 -10.87 -18.75 22.82
C ASP A 184 -10.44 -18.16 24.16
N PHE A 185 -10.43 -16.83 24.23
CA PHE A 185 -10.30 -16.07 25.46
C PHE A 185 -11.56 -15.28 25.71
N GLU A 186 -12.09 -15.34 26.92
CA GLU A 186 -13.19 -14.51 27.39
C GLU A 186 -12.69 -13.67 28.57
N ILE A 187 -12.46 -12.38 28.35
CA ILE A 187 -11.88 -11.48 29.34
C ILE A 187 -12.90 -10.44 29.79
N THR A 188 -13.17 -10.45 31.09
CA THR A 188 -14.19 -9.62 31.72
C THR A 188 -13.63 -8.72 32.82
N ASP A 189 -14.34 -7.63 33.09
CA ASP A 189 -14.14 -6.78 34.26
C ASP A 189 -14.61 -7.46 35.56
N ILE A 190 -14.42 -6.80 36.70
CA ILE A 190 -14.86 -7.36 37.97
C ILE A 190 -16.38 -7.56 38.04
N MET A 191 -17.17 -6.93 37.17
CA MET A 191 -18.63 -7.06 37.10
C MET A 191 -19.09 -8.10 36.07
N GLY A 192 -18.16 -8.79 35.40
CA GLY A 192 -18.47 -9.79 34.37
C GLY A 192 -18.77 -9.22 32.99
N LYS A 193 -18.49 -7.94 32.74
CA LYS A 193 -18.65 -7.34 31.40
C LYS A 193 -17.37 -7.47 30.58
N GLY A 194 -17.51 -7.71 29.28
CA GLY A 194 -16.41 -7.82 28.33
C GLY A 194 -15.48 -6.59 28.31
N LEU A 195 -14.18 -6.86 28.22
CA LEU A 195 -13.13 -5.85 28.09
C LEU A 195 -12.47 -5.91 26.72
N ASP A 196 -12.67 -4.86 25.94
CA ASP A 196 -12.18 -4.72 24.58
C ASP A 196 -10.76 -4.16 24.51
N GLY A 197 -10.02 -4.60 23.49
CA GLY A 197 -8.68 -4.11 23.18
C GLY A 197 -7.58 -4.66 24.08
N ILE A 198 -7.82 -5.75 24.81
CA ILE A 198 -6.78 -6.50 25.54
C ILE A 198 -5.96 -7.27 24.51
N ARG A 199 -4.63 -7.11 24.57
CA ARG A 199 -3.72 -7.80 23.66
C ARG A 199 -3.36 -9.16 24.22
N ILE A 200 -3.43 -10.18 23.37
CA ILE A 200 -3.01 -11.54 23.70
C ILE A 200 -1.92 -11.93 22.73
N LEU A 201 -0.74 -12.24 23.26
CA LEU A 201 0.40 -12.75 22.51
C LEU A 201 0.41 -14.28 22.59
N VAL A 202 0.68 -14.93 21.46
CA VAL A 202 0.84 -16.38 21.38
C VAL A 202 2.27 -16.70 21.01
N LEU A 203 2.95 -17.42 21.89
CA LEU A 203 4.33 -17.85 21.72
C LEU A 203 4.38 -19.37 21.54
N VAL A 204 5.33 -19.85 20.75
CA VAL A 204 5.66 -21.26 20.60
C VAL A 204 7.14 -21.50 20.91
N LYS A 205 7.49 -22.72 21.31
CA LYS A 205 8.89 -23.10 21.41
C LYS A 205 9.47 -23.23 20.00
N GLY A 206 10.54 -22.49 19.72
CA GLY A 206 11.22 -22.53 18.43
C GLY A 206 12.60 -21.90 18.47
N PRO A 207 13.37 -22.03 17.38
CA PRO A 207 14.66 -21.36 17.23
C PRO A 207 14.44 -19.84 17.22
N LEU A 208 15.07 -19.16 18.18
CA LEU A 208 15.15 -17.70 18.21
C LEU A 208 16.56 -17.29 17.83
N ASP A 209 16.72 -16.72 16.63
CA ASP A 209 17.93 -16.01 16.26
C ASP A 209 18.04 -14.74 17.11
N TRP A 210 19.00 -14.74 18.03
CA TRP A 210 19.30 -13.61 18.90
C TRP A 210 20.61 -12.92 18.48
N SER A 211 21.24 -13.33 17.37
CA SER A 211 22.55 -12.87 16.90
C SER A 211 22.65 -11.35 16.84
N TRP A 212 21.59 -10.67 16.41
CA TRP A 212 21.56 -9.21 16.42
C TRP A 212 21.66 -8.61 17.83
N ILE A 213 20.96 -9.21 18.81
CA ILE A 213 21.04 -8.78 20.22
C ILE A 213 22.41 -9.16 20.81
N LYS A 214 22.92 -10.36 20.47
CA LYS A 214 24.27 -10.85 20.80
C LYS A 214 25.33 -9.84 20.37
N TYR A 215 25.30 -9.44 19.09
CA TYR A 215 26.19 -8.47 18.47
C TYR A 215 26.07 -7.10 19.12
N LYS A 216 24.83 -6.62 19.32
CA LYS A 216 24.60 -5.32 19.94
C LYS A 216 25.15 -5.23 21.37
N ILE A 217 25.02 -6.30 22.15
CA ILE A 217 25.59 -6.37 23.51
C ILE A 217 27.12 -6.40 23.45
N TRP A 218 27.71 -7.19 22.55
CA TRP A 218 29.16 -7.26 22.36
C TRP A 218 29.76 -5.91 21.99
N ASN A 219 29.17 -5.22 21.01
CA ASN A 219 29.65 -3.90 20.58
C ASN A 219 29.52 -2.84 21.67
N LEU A 220 28.37 -2.80 22.37
CA LEU A 220 28.12 -1.79 23.40
C LEU A 220 28.98 -2.00 24.66
N PHE A 221 29.19 -3.24 25.08
CA PHE A 221 29.81 -3.55 26.38
C PHE A 221 31.24 -4.05 26.32
N VAL A 222 31.71 -4.57 25.17
CA VAL A 222 33.05 -5.15 25.06
C VAL A 222 33.90 -4.37 24.07
N GLU A 223 33.49 -4.22 22.81
CA GLU A 223 34.29 -3.46 21.83
C GLU A 223 34.36 -1.97 22.17
N GLY A 224 33.23 -1.33 22.45
CA GLY A 224 33.21 0.09 22.80
C GLY A 224 33.97 0.41 24.11
N LEU A 225 34.13 -0.56 25.01
CA LEU A 225 34.94 -0.43 26.24
C LEU A 225 36.43 -0.72 25.97
N TRP A 226 36.72 -1.70 25.11
CA TRP A 226 38.07 -2.06 24.69
C TRP A 226 38.73 -0.94 23.86
N GLU A 227 37.97 -0.34 22.93
CA GLU A 227 38.40 0.80 22.11
C GLU A 227 38.63 2.11 22.89
N ARG A 228 38.13 2.19 24.13
CA ARG A 228 38.39 3.32 25.03
C ARG A 228 39.63 3.14 25.91
N LEU A 229 40.23 1.95 25.94
CA LEU A 229 41.46 1.71 26.70
C LEU A 229 42.69 2.24 25.94
N PRO A 230 43.66 2.89 26.61
CA PRO A 230 44.93 3.32 25.98
C PRO A 230 45.72 2.15 25.36
N GLU A 231 46.41 2.39 24.24
CA GLU A 231 47.17 1.35 23.50
C GLU A 231 48.22 0.62 24.36
N GLY A 232 48.86 1.32 25.29
CA GLY A 232 49.85 0.74 26.22
C GLY A 232 49.27 -0.23 27.27
N ILE A 233 47.94 -0.27 27.44
CA ILE A 233 47.24 -1.23 28.31
C ILE A 233 46.71 -2.41 27.49
N ARG A 234 46.26 -2.18 26.25
CA ARG A 234 45.78 -3.26 25.35
C ARG A 234 46.88 -4.25 24.98
N SER A 235 48.12 -3.77 24.84
CA SER A 235 49.31 -4.56 24.52
C SER A 235 49.85 -5.39 25.69
N ARG A 236 49.29 -5.25 26.90
CA ARG A 236 49.71 -6.04 28.06
C ARG A 236 49.10 -7.46 28.02
N PRO A 237 49.79 -8.48 28.54
CA PRO A 237 49.35 -9.88 28.41
C PRO A 237 48.01 -10.18 29.09
N LEU A 238 47.72 -9.52 30.21
CA LEU A 238 46.54 -9.81 31.04
C LEU A 238 45.24 -9.27 30.43
N PRO A 239 45.15 -7.99 30.01
CA PRO A 239 43.96 -7.47 29.32
C PRO A 239 43.70 -8.16 27.98
N SER A 240 44.75 -8.43 27.20
CA SER A 240 44.63 -9.12 25.91
C SER A 240 44.12 -10.56 26.08
N ARG A 241 44.62 -11.31 27.08
CA ARG A 241 44.07 -12.64 27.42
C ARG A 241 42.63 -12.60 27.90
N LEU A 242 42.24 -11.58 28.66
CA LEU A 242 40.87 -11.41 29.13
C LEU A 242 39.92 -11.11 27.95
N TYR A 243 40.34 -10.25 27.02
CA TYR A 243 39.60 -9.96 25.80
C TYR A 243 39.46 -11.21 24.92
N GLU A 244 40.54 -11.96 24.70
CA GLU A 244 40.47 -13.24 23.97
C GLU A 244 39.59 -14.28 24.68
N ALA A 245 39.64 -14.37 26.01
CA ALA A 245 38.78 -15.28 26.76
C ALA A 245 37.30 -14.90 26.64
N LEU A 246 36.98 -13.60 26.69
CA LEU A 246 35.63 -13.08 26.46
C LEU A 246 35.18 -13.31 25.02
N LYS A 247 36.06 -13.14 24.02
CA LYS A 247 35.78 -13.40 22.61
C LYS A 247 35.50 -14.88 22.37
N ARG A 248 36.34 -15.79 22.90
CA ARG A 248 36.11 -17.24 22.84
C ARG A 248 34.82 -17.65 23.56
N PHE A 249 34.46 -16.97 24.65
CA PHE A 249 33.18 -17.20 25.33
C PHE A 249 31.99 -16.71 24.49
N TYR A 250 32.10 -15.53 23.88
CA TYR A 250 31.11 -14.96 22.95
C TYR A 250 30.88 -15.86 21.72
N GLU A 251 31.95 -16.34 21.10
CA GLU A 251 31.92 -17.28 19.97
C GLU A 251 31.30 -18.63 20.35
N ARG A 252 31.38 -19.03 21.63
CA ARG A 252 30.76 -20.26 22.15
C ARG A 252 29.27 -20.14 22.47
N ILE A 253 28.72 -18.93 22.59
CA ILE A 253 27.29 -18.75 22.80
C ILE A 253 26.57 -19.08 21.48
N PRO A 254 25.62 -20.03 21.46
CA PRO A 254 24.85 -20.33 20.26
C PRO A 254 24.13 -19.07 19.75
N ASP A 255 24.21 -18.83 18.45
CA ASP A 255 23.51 -17.73 17.77
C ASP A 255 21.98 -17.92 17.78
N VAL A 256 21.56 -19.18 17.87
CA VAL A 256 20.16 -19.60 17.94
C VAL A 256 19.90 -20.33 19.26
N ILE A 257 18.96 -19.81 20.05
CA ILE A 257 18.51 -20.45 21.29
C ILE A 257 17.06 -20.90 21.12
N ASN A 258 16.74 -22.12 21.56
CA ASN A 258 15.35 -22.59 21.59
C ASN A 258 14.57 -21.91 22.73
N LEU A 259 13.91 -20.79 22.43
CA LEU A 259 13.13 -19.99 23.38
C LEU A 259 11.68 -19.81 22.88
N ALA A 260 10.86 -19.09 23.66
CA ALA A 260 9.50 -18.73 23.29
C ALA A 260 9.51 -17.66 22.17
N LYS A 261 9.22 -18.06 20.94
CA LYS A 261 9.09 -17.19 19.76
C LYS A 261 7.64 -16.78 19.55
N LEU A 262 7.38 -15.52 19.20
CA LEU A 262 6.02 -15.06 18.90
C LEU A 262 5.54 -15.63 17.56
N THR A 263 4.42 -16.34 17.60
CA THR A 263 3.77 -16.87 16.40
C THR A 263 2.63 -15.98 15.91
N THR A 264 1.78 -15.48 16.80
CA THR A 264 0.66 -14.59 16.47
C THR A 264 0.24 -13.74 17.66
N TRP A 265 -0.60 -12.74 17.42
CA TRP A 265 -1.24 -11.95 18.47
C TRP A 265 -2.57 -11.43 17.98
N ASN A 266 -3.49 -11.17 18.91
CA ASN A 266 -4.77 -10.56 18.56
C ASN A 266 -5.30 -9.75 19.76
N TYR A 267 -6.43 -9.08 19.55
CA TYR A 267 -7.07 -8.20 20.52
C TYR A 267 -8.50 -8.66 20.79
N THR A 268 -8.96 -8.48 22.03
CA THR A 268 -10.35 -8.76 22.40
C THR A 268 -11.33 -7.78 21.75
N ASP A 269 -12.50 -8.29 21.36
CA ASP A 269 -13.63 -7.52 20.83
C ASP A 269 -14.46 -6.81 21.92
N LEU A 270 -15.60 -6.21 21.55
CA LEU A 270 -16.49 -5.49 22.47
C LEU A 270 -17.05 -6.37 23.60
N GLU A 271 -17.18 -7.67 23.35
CA GLU A 271 -17.63 -8.68 24.30
C GLU A 271 -16.47 -9.24 25.14
N GLY A 272 -15.25 -8.77 24.92
CA GLY A 272 -14.06 -9.25 25.59
C GLY A 272 -13.57 -10.60 25.06
N ARG A 273 -13.99 -10.99 23.85
CA ARG A 273 -13.66 -12.26 23.23
C ARG A 273 -12.51 -12.13 22.24
N CYS A 274 -11.65 -13.13 22.21
CA CYS A 274 -10.56 -13.22 21.24
C CYS A 274 -10.35 -14.69 20.88
N ARG A 275 -10.31 -15.01 19.58
CA ARG A 275 -10.10 -16.37 19.07
C ARG A 275 -8.78 -16.46 18.33
N PHE A 276 -8.10 -17.58 18.52
CA PHE A 276 -6.92 -17.99 17.76
C PHE A 276 -7.18 -19.33 17.07
N LYS A 277 -6.77 -19.43 15.81
CA LYS A 277 -6.73 -20.68 15.06
C LYS A 277 -5.29 -21.19 15.10
N LEU A 278 -5.05 -22.34 15.72
CA LEU A 278 -3.69 -22.84 16.00
C LEU A 278 -3.54 -24.29 15.58
N GLY A 279 -2.32 -24.71 15.20
CA GLY A 279 -2.04 -26.11 14.92
C GLY A 279 -1.98 -26.99 16.17
N VAL A 280 -2.45 -28.24 16.06
CA VAL A 280 -2.58 -29.19 17.19
C VAL A 280 -1.23 -29.76 17.69
N ASN A 281 -0.21 -29.80 16.83
CA ASN A 281 1.07 -30.48 17.08
C ASN A 281 2.10 -29.67 17.88
N ARG A 282 1.73 -28.48 18.36
CA ARG A 282 2.61 -27.54 19.09
C ARG A 282 2.10 -27.27 20.49
N SER A 283 3.01 -26.86 21.36
CA SER A 283 2.68 -26.31 22.68
C SER A 283 2.82 -24.79 22.66
N TYR A 284 1.93 -24.10 23.36
CA TYR A 284 1.76 -22.66 23.25
C TYR A 284 1.82 -22.01 24.63
N ILE A 285 2.38 -20.82 24.65
CA ILE A 285 2.40 -19.92 25.80
C ILE A 285 1.60 -18.69 25.41
N PHE A 286 0.57 -18.37 26.17
CA PHE A 286 -0.25 -17.18 25.96
C PHE A 286 0.12 -16.13 26.97
N VAL A 287 0.38 -14.90 26.52
CA VAL A 287 0.64 -13.76 27.40
C VAL A 287 -0.46 -12.73 27.19
N VAL A 288 -1.29 -12.56 28.22
CA VAL A 288 -2.37 -11.57 28.24
C VAL A 288 -1.82 -10.27 28.81
N LEU A 289 -1.85 -9.21 28.01
CA LEU A 289 -1.24 -7.92 28.34
C LEU A 289 -2.30 -6.82 28.40
N GLY A 290 -2.26 -6.07 29.51
CA GLY A 290 -2.98 -4.81 29.64
C GLY A 290 -2.35 -3.68 28.84
N SER A 291 -2.97 -2.50 28.93
CA SER A 291 -2.43 -1.26 28.38
C SER A 291 -2.46 -0.16 29.44
N LYS A 292 -1.91 1.02 29.13
CA LYS A 292 -2.00 2.18 30.03
C LYS A 292 -3.45 2.52 30.41
N ASP A 293 -4.37 2.40 29.46
CA ASP A 293 -5.80 2.70 29.66
C ASP A 293 -6.56 1.54 30.34
N LEU A 294 -5.98 0.35 30.32
CA LEU A 294 -6.56 -0.88 30.86
C LEU A 294 -5.46 -1.66 31.61
N PRO A 295 -5.03 -1.16 32.78
CA PRO A 295 -3.89 -1.70 33.52
C PRO A 295 -4.32 -2.98 34.24
N ILE A 296 -4.24 -4.10 33.53
CA ILE A 296 -4.42 -5.43 34.10
C ILE A 296 -3.07 -6.07 34.36
N MET A 297 -2.97 -6.84 35.44
CA MET A 297 -1.78 -7.64 35.73
C MET A 297 -1.56 -8.64 34.59
N PRO A 298 -0.36 -8.70 33.98
CA PRO A 298 -0.05 -9.69 32.96
C PRO A 298 -0.34 -11.11 33.45
N ARG A 299 -0.91 -11.95 32.59
CA ARG A 299 -1.14 -13.36 32.90
C ARG A 299 -0.54 -14.24 31.83
N VAL A 300 0.03 -15.37 32.26
CA VAL A 300 0.65 -16.36 31.38
C VAL A 300 -0.14 -17.66 31.49
N PHE A 301 -0.47 -18.26 30.35
CA PHE A 301 -1.12 -19.56 30.27
C PHE A 301 -0.30 -20.49 29.39
N PHE A 302 -0.35 -21.78 29.70
CA PHE A 302 0.32 -22.83 28.95
C PHE A 302 -0.72 -23.78 28.38
N LEU A 303 -0.52 -24.18 27.14
CA LEU A 303 -1.34 -25.19 26.47
C LEU A 303 -0.42 -26.22 25.82
N GLY A 304 -0.59 -27.48 26.21
CA GLY A 304 0.13 -28.60 25.62
C GLY A 304 -0.26 -28.88 24.17
N LYS A 305 0.36 -29.91 23.59
CA LYS A 305 -0.11 -30.49 22.33
C LYS A 305 -1.47 -31.16 22.54
N GLY A 306 -2.31 -31.18 21.52
CA GLY A 306 -3.62 -31.82 21.58
C GLY A 306 -4.63 -31.18 20.64
N GLU A 307 -5.66 -31.95 20.31
CA GLU A 307 -6.71 -31.61 19.34
C GLU A 307 -7.87 -30.83 19.99
N ASP A 308 -8.02 -30.90 21.31
CA ASP A 308 -9.14 -30.27 22.00
C ASP A 308 -9.10 -28.74 21.95
N ASP A 309 -10.24 -28.16 21.55
CA ASP A 309 -10.51 -26.74 21.69
C ASP A 309 -10.42 -26.28 23.15
N ARG A 310 -10.00 -25.03 23.36
CA ARG A 310 -9.79 -24.49 24.70
C ARG A 310 -10.39 -23.11 24.88
N VAL A 311 -11.11 -22.91 25.99
CA VAL A 311 -11.61 -21.59 26.42
C VAL A 311 -10.93 -21.15 27.71
N PHE A 312 -10.23 -20.03 27.68
CA PHE A 312 -9.65 -19.37 28.85
C PHE A 312 -10.56 -18.23 29.33
N ARG A 313 -11.19 -18.40 30.49
CA ARG A 313 -12.03 -17.37 31.12
C ARG A 313 -11.24 -16.58 32.14
N ILE A 314 -11.13 -15.27 31.94
CA ILE A 314 -10.33 -14.38 32.78
C ILE A 314 -11.22 -13.28 33.31
N ARG A 315 -11.38 -13.24 34.64
CA ARG A 315 -11.98 -12.10 35.34
C ARG A 315 -10.87 -11.22 35.89
N THR A 316 -10.85 -9.97 35.48
CA THR A 316 -9.84 -8.99 35.90
C THR A 316 -10.32 -8.20 37.12
N CYS A 317 -9.39 -7.54 37.82
CA CYS A 317 -9.72 -6.60 38.89
C CYS A 317 -10.06 -5.19 38.38
N PHE A 318 -10.12 -5.00 37.06
CA PHE A 318 -10.43 -3.70 36.47
C PHE A 318 -11.89 -3.35 36.76
N ILE A 319 -12.12 -2.11 37.19
CA ILE A 319 -13.46 -1.57 37.49
C ILE A 319 -13.78 -0.49 36.45
N ARG A 320 -14.77 -0.78 35.60
CA ARG A 320 -15.33 0.22 34.69
C ARG A 320 -16.17 1.21 35.50
N LYS A 321 -15.73 2.47 35.58
CA LYS A 321 -16.51 3.53 36.25
C LYS A 321 -17.75 3.87 35.41
N MET A 322 -18.88 3.22 35.69
CA MET A 322 -20.14 3.48 35.00
C MET A 322 -21.28 3.76 35.97
N PRO A 323 -22.09 4.81 35.73
CA PRO A 323 -23.26 5.08 36.55
C PRO A 323 -24.27 3.93 36.41
N ARG A 324 -24.75 3.43 37.56
CA ARG A 324 -25.84 2.45 37.62
C ARG A 324 -27.15 3.09 37.15
N TRP A 325 -27.99 2.32 36.49
CA TRP A 325 -29.25 2.81 35.94
C TRP A 325 -30.42 1.88 36.23
N LYS A 326 -31.65 2.37 36.07
CA LYS A 326 -32.88 1.58 36.10
C LYS A 326 -33.90 2.11 35.10
N LEU A 327 -34.73 1.25 34.54
CA LEU A 327 -35.86 1.64 33.69
C LEU A 327 -37.05 2.04 34.56
N GLU A 328 -37.70 3.16 34.27
CA GLU A 328 -38.96 3.54 34.92
C GLU A 328 -40.13 2.78 34.30
N SER A 329 -40.96 2.14 35.12
CA SER A 329 -42.08 1.29 34.67
C SER A 329 -43.38 2.06 34.39
N LYS A 330 -43.35 3.40 34.34
CA LYS A 330 -44.56 4.20 34.13
C LYS A 330 -44.86 4.30 32.64
N ALA A 331 -46.12 4.02 32.27
CA ALA A 331 -46.62 4.32 30.94
C ALA A 331 -46.49 5.83 30.69
N LEU A 332 -45.71 6.18 29.67
CA LEU A 332 -45.50 7.57 29.28
C LEU A 332 -46.71 8.03 28.46
N ILE A 333 -47.56 8.86 29.08
CA ILE A 333 -48.65 9.55 28.40
C ILE A 333 -48.09 10.90 27.92
N GLY A 334 -48.17 11.16 26.62
CA GLY A 334 -47.69 12.41 26.03
C GLY A 334 -48.19 12.63 24.60
N ASP A 335 -48.25 13.89 24.20
CA ASP A 335 -48.84 14.34 22.93
C ASP A 335 -47.89 14.16 21.73
N ASN A 336 -46.60 13.91 22.00
CA ASN A 336 -45.58 13.68 21.00
C ASN A 336 -45.08 12.24 21.08
N ARG A 337 -44.87 11.62 19.92
CA ARG A 337 -44.28 10.28 19.78
C ARG A 337 -42.91 10.39 19.12
N LEU A 338 -41.88 9.91 19.81
CA LEU A 338 -40.53 9.79 19.28
C LEU A 338 -40.27 8.35 18.84
N LYS A 339 -39.75 8.17 17.62
CA LYS A 339 -39.17 6.93 17.11
C LYS A 339 -37.70 7.17 16.81
N ILE A 340 -36.82 6.39 17.42
CA ILE A 340 -35.36 6.42 17.22
C ILE A 340 -34.98 5.10 16.57
N CYS A 341 -34.37 5.16 15.39
CA CYS A 341 -33.73 4.03 14.74
C CYS A 341 -32.23 4.29 14.72
N PHE A 342 -31.44 3.37 15.25
CA PHE A 342 -29.99 3.55 15.24
C PHE A 342 -29.25 2.24 15.08
N ASN A 343 -28.09 2.31 14.44
CA ASN A 343 -27.12 1.24 14.35
C ASN A 343 -25.74 1.78 14.70
N ALA A 344 -24.83 0.90 15.10
CA ALA A 344 -23.46 1.28 15.38
C ALA A 344 -22.48 0.31 14.71
N ARG A 345 -21.40 0.89 14.18
CA ARG A 345 -20.19 0.15 13.81
C ARG A 345 -19.08 0.56 14.75
N SER A 346 -18.22 -0.37 15.12
CA SER A 346 -17.08 -0.07 15.99
C SER A 346 -15.77 -0.40 15.30
N TYR A 347 -14.70 0.25 15.73
CA TYR A 347 -13.37 -0.08 15.27
C TYR A 347 -12.33 0.06 16.38
N GLN A 348 -11.26 -0.71 16.25
CA GLN A 348 -10.08 -0.64 17.11
C GLN A 348 -8.87 -0.22 16.29
N LEU A 349 -8.00 0.57 16.92
CA LEU A 349 -6.67 0.88 16.40
C LEU A 349 -5.68 -0.13 16.98
N GLN A 350 -5.27 -1.08 16.15
CA GLN A 350 -4.39 -2.18 16.55
C GLN A 350 -2.98 -1.90 16.07
N ALA A 351 -2.01 -2.15 16.94
CA ALA A 351 -0.60 -1.98 16.61
C ALA A 351 -0.02 -3.30 16.10
N GLY A 352 0.94 -3.20 15.18
CA GLY A 352 1.79 -4.34 14.84
C GLY A 352 2.64 -4.81 16.03
N ILE A 353 3.39 -5.89 15.84
CA ILE A 353 4.25 -6.47 16.87
C ILE A 353 5.31 -5.50 17.42
N LEU A 354 5.97 -4.74 16.55
CA LEU A 354 7.03 -3.78 16.91
C LEU A 354 6.51 -2.36 17.23
N GLY A 355 5.19 -2.19 17.40
CA GLY A 355 4.62 -0.86 17.65
C GLY A 355 4.75 0.05 16.42
N SER A 356 4.18 -0.38 15.29
CA SER A 356 4.18 0.38 14.05
C SER A 356 3.77 1.85 14.28
N LYS A 357 4.49 2.78 13.64
CA LYS A 357 4.16 4.22 13.63
C LYS A 357 2.69 4.47 13.28
N TYR A 358 2.15 3.61 12.41
CA TYR A 358 0.76 3.61 11.98
C TYR A 358 0.02 2.43 12.62
N ARG A 359 -1.15 2.69 13.22
CA ARG A 359 -2.03 1.65 13.77
C ARG A 359 -3.12 1.36 12.76
N GLY A 360 -3.24 0.11 12.35
CA GLY A 360 -4.29 -0.29 11.41
C GLY A 360 -5.67 -0.30 12.08
N LYS A 361 -6.68 0.03 11.28
CA LYS A 361 -8.09 0.15 11.71
C LYS A 361 -8.82 -1.16 11.48
N ARG A 362 -9.16 -1.87 12.57
CA ARG A 362 -9.94 -3.11 12.55
C ARG A 362 -11.41 -2.81 12.85
N TRP A 363 -12.29 -3.08 11.89
CA TRP A 363 -13.74 -2.91 12.07
C TRP A 363 -14.39 -4.12 12.74
N MET A 364 -15.48 -3.86 13.46
CA MET A 364 -16.32 -4.84 14.15
C MET A 364 -17.75 -4.32 14.30
N LYS A 365 -18.69 -5.22 14.61
CA LYS A 365 -20.07 -4.84 14.95
C LYS A 365 -20.04 -3.91 16.16
N GLY A 366 -20.73 -2.77 16.07
CA GLY A 366 -20.77 -1.81 17.16
C GLY A 366 -21.88 -2.09 18.15
N LYS A 367 -21.70 -1.65 19.39
CA LYS A 367 -22.71 -1.73 20.44
C LYS A 367 -22.75 -0.44 21.23
N LEU A 368 -23.90 0.23 21.20
CA LEU A 368 -24.17 1.45 21.95
C LEU A 368 -25.40 1.25 22.82
N ASP A 369 -25.34 1.74 24.05
CA ASP A 369 -26.54 1.94 24.85
C ASP A 369 -27.20 3.26 24.44
N CYS A 370 -28.51 3.26 24.29
CA CYS A 370 -29.33 4.45 24.12
C CYS A 370 -30.26 4.59 25.32
N PHE A 371 -30.12 5.69 26.05
CA PHE A 371 -30.99 6.05 27.17
C PHE A 371 -31.80 7.28 26.81
N VAL A 372 -33.10 7.26 27.14
CA VAL A 372 -33.95 8.45 27.13
C VAL A 372 -34.30 8.80 28.56
N MET A 373 -34.07 10.03 28.98
CA MET A 373 -34.24 10.46 30.37
C MET A 373 -34.68 11.93 30.48
N ASP A 374 -35.17 12.33 31.66
CA ASP A 374 -35.43 13.73 31.96
C ASP A 374 -34.13 14.50 32.30
N GLU A 375 -34.22 15.82 32.42
CA GLU A 375 -33.08 16.68 32.74
C GLU A 375 -32.41 16.30 34.08
N LYS A 376 -33.21 15.97 35.10
CA LYS A 376 -32.70 15.61 36.42
C LYS A 376 -31.82 14.36 36.37
N ASN A 377 -32.26 13.34 35.64
CA ASN A 377 -31.52 12.10 35.46
C ASN A 377 -30.33 12.28 34.50
N PHE A 378 -30.42 13.17 33.51
CA PHE A 378 -29.29 13.54 32.67
C PHE A 378 -28.16 14.20 33.48
N ARG A 379 -28.48 15.15 34.35
CA ARG A 379 -27.49 15.75 35.28
C ARG A 379 -26.87 14.69 36.21
N ARG A 380 -27.67 13.73 36.70
CA ARG A 380 -27.16 12.60 37.50
C ARG A 380 -26.19 11.72 36.69
N TYR A 381 -26.51 11.43 35.43
CA TYR A 381 -25.64 10.68 34.52
C TYR A 381 -24.29 11.38 34.33
N GLN A 382 -24.29 12.69 34.04
CA GLN A 382 -23.06 13.48 33.87
C GLN A 382 -22.19 13.49 35.13
N MET A 383 -22.80 13.50 36.32
CA MET A 383 -22.10 13.42 37.61
C MET A 383 -21.67 12.00 38.00
N GLY A 384 -21.89 10.98 37.16
CA GLY A 384 -21.58 9.58 37.46
C GLY A 384 -22.46 8.96 38.57
N ARG A 385 -23.59 9.59 38.91
CA ARG A 385 -24.53 9.13 39.95
C ARG A 385 -25.54 8.15 39.37
N ARG A 386 -26.20 7.39 40.25
CA ARG A 386 -27.29 6.50 39.86
C ARG A 386 -28.45 7.30 39.25
N PHE A 387 -28.96 6.86 38.10
CA PHE A 387 -30.05 7.55 37.38
C PHE A 387 -31.17 6.57 36.99
N SER A 388 -32.32 7.12 36.63
CA SER A 388 -33.41 6.39 35.98
C SER A 388 -33.54 6.83 34.53
N CYS A 389 -33.95 5.92 33.63
CA CYS A 389 -34.30 6.25 32.26
C CYS A 389 -35.76 5.91 31.97
N MET A 390 -36.38 6.72 31.14
CA MET A 390 -37.75 6.57 30.63
C MET A 390 -37.82 5.46 29.57
N ALA A 391 -36.77 5.33 28.76
CA ALA A 391 -36.63 4.27 27.77
C ALA A 391 -35.16 3.87 27.60
N TYR A 392 -34.93 2.62 27.24
CA TYR A 392 -33.58 2.06 27.04
C TYR A 392 -33.57 1.06 25.89
N SER A 393 -32.52 1.10 25.09
CA SER A 393 -32.22 0.05 24.11
C SER A 393 -30.70 -0.08 23.93
N SER A 394 -30.25 -1.30 23.69
CA SER A 394 -28.86 -1.61 23.31
C SER A 394 -28.88 -2.27 21.92
N GLY A 395 -28.91 -1.44 20.87
CA GLY A 395 -28.84 -1.89 19.46
C GLY A 395 -30.17 -2.11 18.74
N GLY A 396 -31.30 -1.66 19.31
CA GLY A 396 -32.62 -1.74 18.69
C GLY A 396 -33.37 -0.40 18.66
N ASN A 397 -34.40 -0.32 17.82
CA ASN A 397 -35.23 0.88 17.70
C ASN A 397 -35.97 1.18 19.01
N LEU A 398 -36.12 2.46 19.33
CA LEU A 398 -36.85 2.95 20.49
C LEU A 398 -38.10 3.71 20.03
N SER A 399 -39.24 3.46 20.65
CA SER A 399 -40.44 4.28 20.49
C SER A 399 -40.97 4.65 21.86
N LEU A 400 -41.20 5.95 22.10
CA LEU A 400 -41.83 6.42 23.33
C LEU A 400 -42.69 7.66 23.07
N CYS A 401 -43.65 7.90 23.96
CA CYS A 401 -44.37 9.18 24.01
C CYS A 401 -43.73 10.10 25.05
N PHE A 402 -43.81 11.41 24.84
CA PHE A 402 -43.27 12.40 25.76
C PHE A 402 -44.08 13.71 25.72
N SER A 403 -44.09 14.43 26.84
CA SER A 403 -44.78 15.71 27.02
C SER A 403 -43.88 16.81 27.61
N LYS A 404 -42.70 16.45 28.12
CA LYS A 404 -41.68 17.33 28.67
C LYS A 404 -40.36 17.14 27.91
N ASP A 405 -39.40 18.02 28.15
CA ASP A 405 -38.05 17.90 27.59
C ASP A 405 -37.42 16.55 27.93
N ILE A 406 -36.85 15.91 26.91
CA ILE A 406 -36.18 14.63 27.00
C ILE A 406 -34.73 14.76 26.53
N TYR A 407 -33.85 14.00 27.17
CA TYR A 407 -32.44 13.91 26.87
C TYR A 407 -32.14 12.50 26.38
N ILE A 408 -31.53 12.41 25.20
CA ILE A 408 -31.16 11.14 24.55
C ILE A 408 -29.66 10.98 24.64
N VAL A 409 -29.21 9.92 25.31
CA VAL A 409 -27.78 9.66 25.55
C VAL A 409 -27.40 8.37 24.85
N PHE A 410 -26.52 8.48 23.85
CA PHE A 410 -25.80 7.34 23.27
C PHE A 410 -24.50 7.14 24.02
N ARG A 411 -24.35 6.01 24.69
CA ARG A 411 -23.15 5.67 25.46
C ARG A 411 -22.36 4.56 24.78
N ASN A 412 -21.13 4.88 24.39
CA ASN A 412 -20.14 3.86 24.04
C ASN A 412 -19.63 3.20 25.31
N ASN A 413 -19.91 1.90 25.45
CA ASN A 413 -19.46 1.18 26.61
C ASN A 413 -18.00 0.72 26.49
N ALA A 414 -17.40 0.72 25.29
CA ALA A 414 -16.04 0.26 25.05
C ALA A 414 -14.97 1.08 25.80
N VAL A 415 -13.82 0.47 26.13
CA VAL A 415 -12.66 1.18 26.69
C VAL A 415 -11.71 1.65 25.58
N ARG A 416 -11.49 0.79 24.58
CA ARG A 416 -10.46 0.97 23.52
C ARG A 416 -11.04 1.06 22.12
N SER A 417 -12.26 0.56 21.91
CA SER A 417 -12.96 0.65 20.64
C SER A 417 -13.71 1.96 20.49
N TYR A 418 -13.59 2.54 19.31
CA TYR A 418 -14.39 3.68 18.87
C TYR A 418 -15.71 3.19 18.29
N ALA A 419 -16.76 3.99 18.42
CA ALA A 419 -18.08 3.70 17.83
C ALA A 419 -18.46 4.80 16.86
N ILE A 420 -19.06 4.40 15.74
CA ILE A 420 -19.69 5.25 14.73
C ILE A 420 -21.17 4.95 14.79
N LEU A 421 -21.97 5.98 15.02
CA LEU A 421 -23.42 5.91 15.17
C LEU A 421 -24.10 6.34 13.88
N ASP A 422 -24.90 5.45 13.30
CA ASP A 422 -25.85 5.77 12.24
C ASP A 422 -27.22 5.98 12.90
N LEU A 423 -27.75 7.21 12.87
CA LEU A 423 -28.93 7.63 13.63
C LEU A 423 -30.03 8.19 12.71
N SER A 424 -31.25 7.72 12.92
CA SER A 424 -32.48 8.28 12.34
C SER A 424 -33.50 8.52 13.45
N MET A 425 -34.11 9.69 13.47
CA MET A 425 -35.10 10.06 14.48
C MET A 425 -36.33 10.67 13.80
N LYS A 426 -37.51 10.18 14.19
CA LYS A 426 -38.80 10.70 13.76
C LYS A 426 -39.60 11.14 14.98
N ILE A 427 -40.06 12.38 14.98
CA ILE A 427 -40.98 12.91 16.00
C ILE A 427 -42.33 13.15 15.31
N GLU A 428 -43.38 12.56 15.85
CA GLU A 428 -44.77 12.73 15.43
C GLU A 428 -45.49 13.53 16.52
N SER A 429 -46.05 14.69 16.18
CA SER A 429 -46.82 15.52 17.11
C SER A 429 -48.24 15.68 16.58
N ARG A 430 -49.23 15.80 17.48
CA ARG A 430 -50.62 16.15 17.10
C ARG A 430 -50.81 17.63 16.81
N LYS A 431 -49.80 18.46 17.09
CA LYS A 431 -49.81 19.88 16.77
C LYS A 431 -49.23 20.07 15.37
N ASP A 432 -49.92 20.83 14.51
CA ASP A 432 -49.30 21.34 13.29
C ASP A 432 -48.20 22.31 13.68
N ILE A 433 -46.97 21.90 13.41
CA ILE A 433 -45.78 22.71 13.67
C ILE A 433 -45.19 23.06 12.32
N ASP A 434 -45.05 24.36 12.06
CA ASP A 434 -44.30 24.84 10.93
C ASP A 434 -42.81 24.50 11.15
N LYS A 435 -42.30 23.56 10.35
CA LYS A 435 -40.92 23.09 10.45
C LYS A 435 -40.32 22.92 9.07
N VAL A 436 -39.10 23.45 8.92
CA VAL A 436 -38.23 23.20 7.78
C VAL A 436 -36.88 22.72 8.31
N ARG A 437 -36.24 21.80 7.59
CA ARG A 437 -34.90 21.32 7.89
C ARG A 437 -34.14 21.00 6.63
N ILE A 438 -32.92 21.51 6.54
CA ILE A 438 -31.93 21.15 5.54
C ILE A 438 -31.31 19.82 5.96
N LEU A 439 -31.39 18.82 5.09
CA LEU A 439 -30.80 17.49 5.26
C LEU A 439 -29.46 17.38 4.55
N LYS A 440 -29.34 17.97 3.34
CA LYS A 440 -28.08 18.10 2.62
C LYS A 440 -27.83 19.56 2.23
N PRO A 441 -26.58 20.04 2.26
CA PRO A 441 -25.36 19.29 2.62
C PRO A 441 -25.32 18.89 4.10
N GLU A 442 -24.73 17.72 4.40
CA GLU A 442 -24.65 17.19 5.76
C GLU A 442 -23.75 18.08 6.60
N ARG A 443 -24.20 18.46 7.81
CA ARG A 443 -23.36 19.18 8.77
C ARG A 443 -22.33 18.19 9.29
N ASP A 444 -21.08 18.36 8.90
CA ASP A 444 -19.98 17.53 9.39
C ASP A 444 -19.59 17.93 10.82
N ILE A 445 -18.56 17.29 11.39
CA ILE A 445 -18.01 17.62 12.72
C ILE A 445 -17.52 19.09 12.81
N MET A 446 -17.30 19.75 11.67
CA MET A 446 -16.85 21.14 11.60
C MET A 446 -17.99 22.14 11.43
N ASP A 447 -19.25 21.69 11.37
CA ASP A 447 -20.47 22.49 11.16
C ASP A 447 -20.49 23.33 9.85
N ARG A 448 -19.50 23.16 8.96
CA ARG A 448 -19.33 23.94 7.71
C ARG A 448 -18.79 23.05 6.59
N PRO A 449 -19.67 22.42 5.81
CA PRO A 449 -19.27 21.54 4.72
C PRO A 449 -18.40 22.28 3.70
N ILE A 450 -17.34 21.63 3.25
CA ILE A 450 -16.40 22.15 2.25
C ILE A 450 -16.67 21.49 0.90
N PHE A 451 -16.73 22.29 -0.16
CA PHE A 451 -16.88 21.84 -1.55
C PHE A 451 -15.83 22.49 -2.44
N ASP A 452 -15.49 21.81 -3.53
CA ASP A 452 -14.63 22.38 -4.57
C ASP A 452 -15.45 23.31 -5.47
N ILE A 453 -14.85 24.39 -5.95
CA ILE A 453 -15.50 25.31 -6.90
C ILE A 453 -15.75 24.56 -8.21
N GLY A 454 -16.99 24.58 -8.68
CA GLY A 454 -17.41 23.83 -9.88
C GLY A 454 -18.11 22.50 -9.57
N ASP A 455 -18.15 22.09 -8.30
CA ASP A 455 -19.01 21.01 -7.85
C ASP A 455 -20.49 21.35 -8.03
N ARG A 456 -21.30 20.31 -8.24
CA ARG A 456 -22.76 20.39 -8.17
C ARG A 456 -23.23 19.92 -6.79
N ILE A 457 -23.61 20.87 -5.94
CA ILE A 457 -23.99 20.62 -4.56
C ILE A 457 -25.48 20.26 -4.50
N ASN A 458 -25.79 19.06 -4.02
CA ASN A 458 -27.17 18.66 -3.76
C ASN A 458 -27.65 19.25 -2.43
N ILE A 459 -28.55 20.23 -2.51
CA ILE A 459 -29.24 20.80 -1.37
C ILE A 459 -30.60 20.11 -1.27
N SER A 460 -30.90 19.50 -0.13
CA SER A 460 -32.20 18.85 0.06
C SER A 460 -32.67 18.97 1.49
N GLY A 461 -33.97 18.84 1.69
CA GLY A 461 -34.54 18.91 3.01
C GLY A 461 -35.97 18.42 3.09
N ILE A 462 -36.56 18.67 4.25
CA ILE A 462 -37.95 18.38 4.55
C ILE A 462 -38.67 19.62 5.10
N SER A 463 -39.95 19.77 4.78
CA SER A 463 -40.81 20.83 5.32
C SER A 463 -42.24 20.34 5.56
N THR A 464 -42.91 20.92 6.55
CA THR A 464 -44.33 20.63 6.85
C THR A 464 -45.31 21.49 6.05
N ALA A 465 -44.86 22.63 5.52
CA ALA A 465 -45.60 23.44 4.55
C ALA A 465 -44.67 23.87 3.39
N GLU A 466 -45.12 24.82 2.56
CA GLU A 466 -44.36 25.30 1.40
C GLU A 466 -42.99 25.89 1.82
N PRO A 467 -41.88 25.27 1.40
CA PRO A 467 -40.54 25.76 1.71
C PRO A 467 -40.09 26.80 0.68
N LYS A 468 -39.32 27.79 1.13
CA LYS A 468 -38.53 28.70 0.29
C LYS A 468 -37.06 28.45 0.58
N LEU A 469 -36.23 28.33 -0.45
CA LEU A 469 -34.79 28.17 -0.32
C LEU A 469 -34.11 29.46 -0.75
N LEU A 470 -33.24 30.00 0.10
CA LEU A 470 -32.42 31.17 -0.18
C LEU A 470 -30.94 30.79 -0.14
N ILE A 471 -30.17 31.21 -1.13
CA ILE A 471 -28.71 31.13 -1.15
C ILE A 471 -28.19 32.56 -1.11
N ASP A 472 -27.50 32.93 -0.03
CA ASP A 472 -27.07 34.31 0.29
C ASP A 472 -28.19 35.35 0.12
N GLY A 473 -29.39 34.97 0.56
CA GLY A 473 -30.57 35.85 0.52
C GLY A 473 -31.27 35.91 -0.85
N ARG A 474 -30.79 35.22 -1.88
CA ARG A 474 -31.48 35.08 -3.17
C ARG A 474 -32.34 33.82 -3.18
N GLU A 475 -33.63 33.96 -3.45
CA GLU A 475 -34.56 32.83 -3.56
C GLU A 475 -34.27 32.02 -4.83
N VAL A 476 -34.30 30.68 -4.71
CA VAL A 476 -34.10 29.74 -5.83
C VAL A 476 -35.30 28.81 -5.97
N ASP A 477 -35.60 28.42 -7.20
CA ASP A 477 -36.66 27.46 -7.49
C ASP A 477 -36.22 26.05 -7.07
N ILE A 478 -37.12 25.35 -6.37
CA ILE A 478 -36.86 24.03 -5.81
C ILE A 478 -37.86 23.00 -6.36
N GLU A 479 -37.41 21.75 -6.46
CA GLU A 479 -38.28 20.62 -6.77
C GLU A 479 -38.84 20.03 -5.47
N ARG A 480 -40.07 19.48 -5.53
CA ARG A 480 -40.77 18.97 -4.34
C ARG A 480 -41.57 17.70 -4.63
N ASN A 481 -41.55 16.78 -3.67
CA ASN A 481 -42.46 15.63 -3.63
C ASN A 481 -42.89 15.37 -2.17
N GLY A 482 -44.17 15.65 -1.88
CA GLY A 482 -44.73 15.59 -0.52
C GLY A 482 -44.03 16.57 0.43
N MET A 483 -43.45 16.04 1.51
CA MET A 483 -42.69 16.80 2.51
C MET A 483 -41.22 17.02 2.12
N ARG A 484 -40.73 16.39 1.05
CA ARG A 484 -39.32 16.47 0.63
C ARG A 484 -39.16 17.51 -0.46
N TRP A 485 -38.05 18.23 -0.40
CA TRP A 485 -37.65 19.21 -1.40
C TRP A 485 -36.15 19.08 -1.71
N TRP A 486 -35.75 19.45 -2.92
CA TRP A 486 -34.34 19.44 -3.34
C TRP A 486 -34.04 20.49 -4.41
N TYR A 487 -32.76 20.83 -4.51
CA TYR A 487 -32.19 21.76 -5.47
C TYR A 487 -30.74 21.35 -5.75
N LEU A 488 -30.37 21.28 -7.02
CA LEU A 488 -29.00 20.99 -7.43
C LEU A 488 -28.29 22.30 -7.75
N TRP A 489 -27.44 22.75 -6.84
CA TRP A 489 -26.74 24.03 -6.95
C TRP A 489 -25.44 23.87 -7.74
N ASP A 490 -25.32 24.59 -8.85
CA ASP A 490 -24.11 24.64 -9.66
C ASP A 490 -23.19 25.77 -9.18
N THR A 491 -21.98 25.42 -8.74
CA THR A 491 -21.04 26.39 -8.16
C THR A 491 -20.03 26.94 -9.16
N ARG A 492 -20.14 26.59 -10.45
CA ARG A 492 -19.24 27.09 -11.49
C ARG A 492 -19.31 28.62 -11.59
N GLY A 493 -18.15 29.26 -11.53
CA GLY A 493 -18.02 30.72 -11.63
C GLY A 493 -18.36 31.48 -10.34
N LEU A 494 -18.58 30.78 -9.22
CA LEU A 494 -18.69 31.40 -7.91
C LEU A 494 -17.29 31.73 -7.35
N ASP A 495 -17.24 32.71 -6.44
CA ASP A 495 -16.01 33.08 -5.75
C ASP A 495 -15.75 32.17 -4.55
N GLU A 496 -14.49 32.07 -4.16
CA GLU A 496 -14.09 31.41 -2.93
C GLU A 496 -14.71 32.12 -1.71
N GLY A 497 -15.27 31.36 -0.77
CA GLY A 497 -15.84 31.95 0.43
C GLY A 497 -16.94 31.14 1.10
N GLU A 498 -17.60 31.79 2.07
CA GLU A 498 -18.73 31.21 2.79
C GLU A 498 -20.05 31.58 2.13
N TYR A 499 -20.90 30.59 1.89
CA TYR A 499 -22.23 30.76 1.34
C TYR A 499 -23.28 30.29 2.33
N VAL A 500 -24.33 31.08 2.50
CA VAL A 500 -25.42 30.82 3.43
C VAL A 500 -26.60 30.21 2.69
N ILE A 501 -26.88 28.95 3.01
CA ILE A 501 -28.08 28.26 2.55
C ILE A 501 -29.13 28.36 3.67
N GLU A 502 -30.26 29.00 3.38
CA GLU A 502 -31.36 29.18 4.33
C GLU A 502 -32.66 28.64 3.75
N ALA A 503 -33.27 27.69 4.43
CA ALA A 503 -34.61 27.21 4.13
C ALA A 503 -35.61 27.85 5.09
N ARG A 504 -36.68 28.42 4.56
CA ARG A 504 -37.77 29.04 5.33
C ARG A 504 -39.09 28.33 5.05
N CYS A 505 -39.94 28.22 6.05
CA CYS A 505 -41.30 27.73 5.91
C CYS A 505 -42.16 28.40 6.97
N LYS A 506 -43.01 29.36 6.57
CA LYS A 506 -43.79 30.23 7.46
C LYS A 506 -42.92 30.78 8.61
N GLY A 507 -43.22 30.47 9.88
CA GLY A 507 -42.45 30.91 11.05
C GLY A 507 -41.17 30.10 11.34
N SER A 508 -40.86 29.08 10.54
CA SER A 508 -39.70 28.21 10.71
C SER A 508 -38.56 28.56 9.77
N ARG A 509 -37.33 28.48 10.26
CA ARG A 509 -36.12 28.63 9.46
C ARG A 509 -35.06 27.62 9.86
N ASP A 510 -34.28 27.18 8.89
CA ASP A 510 -33.08 26.38 9.10
C ASP A 510 -31.97 26.88 8.19
N ARG A 511 -30.74 26.96 8.72
CA ARG A 511 -29.60 27.59 8.04
C ARG A 511 -28.39 26.67 8.09
N VAL A 512 -27.69 26.56 6.97
CA VAL A 512 -26.39 25.88 6.83
C VAL A 512 -25.43 26.85 6.15
N VAL A 513 -24.18 26.91 6.65
CA VAL A 513 -23.10 27.65 6.00
C VAL A 513 -22.20 26.64 5.34
N VAL A 514 -21.91 26.82 4.06
CA VAL A 514 -20.94 26.00 3.33
C VAL A 514 -19.75 26.85 2.93
N ARG A 515 -18.61 26.22 2.73
CA ARG A 515 -17.38 26.87 2.25
C ARG A 515 -17.02 26.33 0.88
N LEU A 516 -16.85 27.23 -0.07
CA LEU A 516 -16.26 26.90 -1.37
C LEU A 516 -14.78 27.24 -1.31
N PHE A 517 -13.95 26.26 -1.62
CA PHE A 517 -12.51 26.41 -1.83
C PHE A 517 -12.17 25.90 -3.22
N ASP A 518 -11.09 26.39 -3.80
CA ASP A 518 -10.49 25.72 -4.93
C ASP A 518 -9.53 24.62 -4.42
N LEU A 519 -9.90 23.37 -4.72
CA LEU A 519 -9.21 22.15 -4.29
C LEU A 519 -8.65 21.37 -5.49
N SER A 520 -8.80 21.89 -6.70
CA SER A 520 -8.43 21.21 -7.93
C SER A 520 -7.20 21.88 -8.54
N PRO A 521 -6.08 21.17 -8.69
CA PRO A 521 -4.90 21.79 -9.29
C PRO A 521 -5.10 22.10 -10.79
N PRO A 522 -4.35 23.06 -11.35
CA PRO A 522 -4.48 23.44 -12.75
C PRO A 522 -4.18 22.30 -13.71
N ARG A 523 -4.71 22.38 -14.93
CA ARG A 523 -4.44 21.43 -16.02
C ARG A 523 -3.64 22.08 -17.13
N ILE A 524 -2.56 21.42 -17.57
CA ILE A 524 -1.69 21.88 -18.66
C ILE A 524 -1.84 20.97 -19.88
N GLY A 525 -2.39 21.49 -20.97
CA GLY A 525 -2.34 20.89 -22.31
C GLY A 525 -1.20 21.48 -23.13
N ILE A 526 -0.61 20.67 -24.01
CA ILE A 526 0.50 21.05 -24.88
C ILE A 526 0.06 20.78 -26.31
N SER A 527 0.14 21.77 -27.17
CA SER A 527 -0.15 21.65 -28.59
C SER A 527 0.96 20.83 -29.28
N PRO A 528 0.64 20.03 -30.31
CA PRO A 528 1.66 19.33 -31.09
C PRO A 528 2.68 20.31 -31.69
N PHE A 529 3.96 19.93 -31.65
CA PHE A 529 5.07 20.65 -32.28
C PHE A 529 6.16 19.64 -32.69
N SER A 530 7.10 20.06 -33.55
CA SER A 530 8.23 19.19 -33.94
C SER A 530 9.15 18.96 -32.75
N LYS A 531 9.39 17.69 -32.41
CA LYS A 531 10.34 17.31 -31.35
C LYS A 531 11.80 17.32 -31.80
N VAL A 532 12.05 17.50 -33.11
CA VAL A 532 13.38 17.66 -33.67
C VAL A 532 13.41 19.00 -34.38
N VAL A 533 14.36 19.85 -33.98
CA VAL A 533 14.47 21.23 -34.43
C VAL A 533 15.84 21.43 -35.05
N ASP A 534 15.87 21.77 -36.33
CA ASP A 534 17.10 22.13 -37.02
C ASP A 534 17.36 23.63 -36.84
N ARG A 535 18.41 23.99 -36.09
CA ARG A 535 18.76 25.39 -35.79
C ARG A 535 19.28 26.16 -36.99
N ASP A 536 19.67 25.49 -38.07
CA ASP A 536 20.13 26.14 -39.30
C ASP A 536 18.95 26.54 -40.22
N VAL A 537 17.77 25.96 -39.99
CA VAL A 537 16.55 26.17 -40.78
C VAL A 537 15.45 26.87 -40.00
N CYS A 538 15.35 26.62 -38.68
CA CYS A 538 14.32 27.17 -37.81
C CYS A 538 14.80 28.46 -37.15
N ASP A 539 14.28 29.59 -37.62
CA ASP A 539 14.59 30.91 -37.04
C ASP A 539 13.95 31.14 -35.66
N GLU A 540 12.78 30.56 -35.39
CA GLU A 540 12.08 30.68 -34.10
C GLU A 540 11.24 29.42 -33.84
N LEU A 541 11.49 28.76 -32.70
CA LEU A 541 10.69 27.64 -32.21
C LEU A 541 9.58 28.15 -31.29
N ILE A 542 8.33 27.86 -31.66
CA ILE A 542 7.14 28.21 -30.86
C ILE A 542 6.56 26.95 -30.23
N ILE A 543 6.61 26.89 -28.90
CA ILE A 543 5.96 25.84 -28.11
C ILE A 543 4.74 26.46 -27.44
N SER A 544 3.56 25.86 -27.62
CA SER A 544 2.31 26.43 -27.13
C SER A 544 1.38 25.37 -26.54
N GLY A 545 0.35 25.83 -25.84
CA GLY A 545 -0.69 24.97 -25.29
C GLY A 545 -1.73 25.77 -24.52
N ASN A 546 -2.46 25.07 -23.65
CA ASN A 546 -3.44 25.68 -22.77
C ASN A 546 -3.17 25.35 -21.30
N CYS A 547 -3.60 26.26 -20.43
CA CYS A 547 -3.65 26.07 -19.00
C CYS A 547 -5.05 26.46 -18.54
N THR A 548 -5.74 25.58 -17.83
CA THR A 548 -7.09 25.84 -17.31
C THR A 548 -7.19 25.42 -15.86
N ASP A 549 -8.08 26.07 -15.14
CA ASP A 549 -8.38 25.82 -13.74
C ASP A 549 -9.89 26.00 -13.50
N ASN A 550 -10.45 25.35 -12.48
CA ASN A 550 -11.86 25.49 -12.12
C ASN A 550 -12.17 26.83 -11.42
N TYR A 551 -11.17 27.52 -10.86
CA TYR A 551 -11.32 28.86 -10.33
C TYR A 551 -10.47 29.89 -11.07
N LYS A 552 -9.17 30.03 -10.76
CA LYS A 552 -8.28 31.02 -11.40
C LYS A 552 -6.81 30.58 -11.38
N ILE A 553 -6.14 30.78 -12.50
CA ILE A 553 -4.69 30.62 -12.61
C ILE A 553 -4.00 31.87 -12.08
N ARG A 554 -3.02 31.70 -11.19
CA ARG A 554 -2.19 32.81 -10.68
C ARG A 554 -1.02 33.09 -11.60
N LYS A 555 -0.29 32.03 -11.98
CA LYS A 555 0.87 32.15 -12.86
C LYS A 555 1.18 30.82 -13.55
N VAL A 556 1.81 30.93 -14.72
CA VAL A 556 2.47 29.82 -15.40
C VAL A 556 3.93 30.21 -15.55
N GLU A 557 4.81 29.28 -15.24
CA GLU A 557 6.26 29.42 -15.28
C GLU A 557 6.83 28.33 -16.18
N ALA A 558 7.95 28.61 -16.84
CA ALA A 558 8.62 27.65 -17.70
C ALA A 558 10.11 27.66 -17.41
N CYS A 559 10.71 26.48 -17.41
CA CYS A 559 12.13 26.27 -17.13
C CYS A 559 12.70 25.34 -18.21
N LEU A 560 13.69 25.82 -18.96
CA LEU A 560 14.41 25.09 -19.98
C LEU A 560 15.80 24.72 -19.46
N ASP A 561 16.07 23.42 -19.35
CA ASP A 561 17.35 22.88 -18.85
C ASP A 561 17.80 23.46 -17.51
N GLY A 562 16.84 23.70 -16.60
CA GLY A 562 17.10 24.27 -15.29
C GLY A 562 17.18 25.80 -15.25
N LYS A 563 17.01 26.49 -16.39
CA LYS A 563 16.98 27.97 -16.49
C LYS A 563 15.57 28.47 -16.78
N ASP A 564 15.12 29.47 -16.04
CA ASP A 564 13.82 30.09 -16.27
C ASP A 564 13.76 30.74 -17.66
N VAL A 565 12.66 30.53 -18.37
CA VAL A 565 12.39 31.11 -19.70
C VAL A 565 11.07 31.88 -19.71
N GLY A 566 11.00 32.90 -20.55
CA GLY A 566 9.80 33.72 -20.71
C GLY A 566 8.64 32.91 -21.28
N ILE A 567 7.52 32.90 -20.57
CA ILE A 567 6.26 32.31 -21.02
C ILE A 567 5.19 33.39 -21.11
N SER A 568 4.56 33.50 -22.27
CA SER A 568 3.42 34.39 -22.50
C SER A 568 2.13 33.66 -22.18
N LEU A 569 1.28 34.22 -21.34
CA LEU A 569 -0.05 33.68 -21.02
C LEU A 569 -1.12 34.71 -21.40
N ASN A 570 -2.01 34.35 -22.32
CA ASN A 570 -3.15 35.18 -22.74
C ASN A 570 -4.44 34.39 -22.54
N GLY A 571 -5.19 34.74 -21.48
CA GLY A 571 -6.32 33.94 -21.02
C GLY A 571 -5.86 32.53 -20.59
N THR A 572 -6.33 31.50 -21.29
CA THR A 572 -5.92 30.11 -21.05
C THR A 572 -4.81 29.65 -21.98
N ALA A 573 -4.50 30.39 -23.05
CA ALA A 573 -3.47 30.01 -24.01
C ALA A 573 -2.10 30.48 -23.54
N TRP A 574 -1.12 29.59 -23.54
CA TRP A 574 0.28 29.94 -23.26
C TRP A 574 1.18 29.63 -24.46
N SER A 575 2.26 30.39 -24.58
CA SER A 575 3.29 30.19 -25.61
C SER A 575 4.68 30.59 -25.11
N ILE A 576 5.68 29.89 -25.61
CA ILE A 576 7.10 30.13 -25.37
C ILE A 576 7.75 30.24 -26.76
N LYS A 577 8.55 31.28 -26.94
CA LYS A 577 9.35 31.53 -28.15
C LYS A 577 10.81 31.32 -27.79
N ILE A 578 11.49 30.49 -28.56
CA ILE A 578 12.90 30.13 -28.35
C ILE A 578 13.61 30.31 -29.68
N ASP A 579 14.73 31.03 -29.71
CA ASP A 579 15.65 30.97 -30.85
C ASP A 579 16.49 29.69 -30.72
N PRO A 580 16.35 28.70 -31.62
CA PRO A 580 17.10 27.45 -31.52
C PRO A 580 18.63 27.64 -31.61
N ARG A 581 19.10 28.78 -32.12
CA ARG A 581 20.54 29.11 -32.22
C ARG A 581 21.16 29.43 -30.87
N ASP A 582 20.35 29.81 -29.88
CA ASP A 582 20.76 30.06 -28.49
C ASP A 582 20.91 28.77 -27.68
N LEU A 583 20.48 27.63 -28.24
CA LEU A 583 20.58 26.32 -27.62
C LEU A 583 21.79 25.55 -28.13
N ASP A 584 22.41 24.76 -27.25
CA ASP A 584 23.43 23.81 -27.64
C ASP A 584 22.83 22.69 -28.51
N LEU A 585 23.67 21.94 -29.23
CA LEU A 585 23.19 20.72 -29.90
C LEU A 585 22.95 19.64 -28.86
N GLY A 586 21.80 18.96 -28.93
CA GLY A 586 21.46 17.87 -28.03
C GLY A 586 20.00 17.84 -27.60
N ASP A 587 19.72 17.07 -26.55
CA ASP A 587 18.40 17.01 -25.93
C ASP A 587 18.18 18.11 -24.90
N HIS A 588 17.04 18.78 -25.04
CA HIS A 588 16.59 19.82 -24.13
C HIS A 588 15.32 19.40 -23.40
N HIS A 589 15.21 19.82 -22.15
CA HIS A 589 14.12 19.51 -21.24
C HIS A 589 13.40 20.80 -20.82
N LEU A 590 12.15 20.94 -21.25
CA LEU A 590 11.31 22.06 -20.86
C LEU A 590 10.27 21.59 -19.83
N GLU A 591 10.30 22.18 -18.65
CA GLU A 591 9.29 22.02 -17.62
C GLU A 591 8.35 23.23 -17.60
N ILE A 592 7.05 22.98 -17.70
CA ILE A 592 6.01 23.99 -17.55
C ILE A 592 5.31 23.75 -16.23
N LYS A 593 5.19 24.79 -15.41
CA LYS A 593 4.58 24.74 -14.10
C LYS A 593 3.45 25.76 -14.01
N ALA A 594 2.25 25.29 -13.71
CA ALA A 594 1.11 26.12 -13.45
C ALA A 594 0.83 26.15 -11.94
N THR A 595 0.50 27.33 -11.44
CA THR A 595 0.04 27.51 -10.06
C THR A 595 -1.25 28.32 -10.08
N ASP A 596 -2.30 27.82 -9.43
CA ASP A 596 -3.53 28.57 -9.19
C ASP A 596 -3.35 29.63 -8.09
N ILE A 597 -4.43 30.36 -7.81
CA ILE A 597 -4.48 31.35 -6.73
C ILE A 597 -4.53 30.73 -5.33
N SER A 598 -5.00 29.48 -5.21
CA SER A 598 -5.05 28.68 -3.98
C SER A 598 -3.69 28.08 -3.59
N GLY A 599 -2.72 28.14 -4.50
CA GLY A 599 -1.36 27.61 -4.33
C GLY A 599 -1.17 26.15 -4.75
N LEU A 600 -2.17 25.49 -5.34
CA LEU A 600 -2.00 24.15 -5.89
C LEU A 600 -1.23 24.23 -7.21
N LYS A 601 -0.51 23.15 -7.53
CA LYS A 601 0.53 23.15 -8.56
C LYS A 601 0.43 21.92 -9.44
N THR A 602 0.65 22.13 -10.72
CA THR A 602 0.84 21.07 -11.72
C THR A 602 2.10 21.39 -12.52
N SER A 603 2.94 20.37 -12.73
CA SER A 603 4.09 20.44 -13.65
C SER A 603 3.88 19.50 -14.83
N LYS A 604 4.36 19.89 -16.00
CA LYS A 604 4.41 19.05 -17.19
C LYS A 604 5.75 19.25 -17.91
N SER A 605 6.46 18.15 -18.13
CA SER A 605 7.75 18.17 -18.82
C SER A 605 7.60 17.69 -20.26
N ILE A 606 8.34 18.34 -21.16
CA ILE A 606 8.54 17.93 -22.54
C ILE A 606 10.02 17.88 -22.86
N SER A 607 10.35 17.15 -23.93
CA SER A 607 11.71 17.06 -24.42
C SER A 607 11.72 17.15 -25.93
N PHE A 608 12.71 17.84 -26.46
CA PHE A 608 12.96 18.02 -27.88
C PHE A 608 14.47 18.05 -28.12
N SER A 609 14.88 17.77 -29.34
CA SER A 609 16.28 17.68 -29.74
C SER A 609 16.62 18.79 -30.72
N VAL A 610 17.73 19.47 -30.50
CA VAL A 610 18.27 20.51 -31.39
C VAL A 610 19.41 19.92 -32.20
N ILE A 611 19.28 19.97 -33.53
CA ILE A 611 20.25 19.47 -34.50
C ILE A 611 20.78 20.59 -35.40
N ASN A 612 21.80 20.29 -36.19
CA ASN A 612 22.26 21.07 -37.33
C ASN A 612 22.48 20.16 -38.55
N ASN A 613 22.92 20.72 -39.67
CA ASN A 613 23.17 19.98 -40.91
C ASN A 613 24.30 18.93 -40.85
N SER A 614 25.07 18.82 -39.76
CA SER A 614 26.26 17.96 -39.66
C SER A 614 26.23 16.98 -38.47
N VAL A 615 25.04 16.67 -37.94
CA VAL A 615 24.91 15.74 -36.80
C VAL A 615 25.12 14.29 -37.23
N ALA A 616 26.04 13.59 -36.56
CA ALA A 616 26.22 12.15 -36.71
C ALA A 616 25.12 11.36 -35.98
N GLY A 617 24.67 10.26 -36.59
CA GLY A 617 23.75 9.31 -35.97
C GLY A 617 24.37 8.55 -34.79
N PRO A 618 23.57 7.72 -34.10
CA PRO A 618 24.08 6.82 -33.06
C PRO A 618 25.13 5.84 -33.64
N LYS A 619 26.14 5.49 -32.84
CA LYS A 619 27.19 4.52 -33.20
C LYS A 619 26.97 3.22 -32.43
N ILE A 620 26.92 2.12 -33.16
CA ILE A 620 26.91 0.76 -32.59
C ILE A 620 28.37 0.37 -32.38
N ILE A 621 28.80 0.33 -31.13
CA ILE A 621 30.19 0.03 -30.75
C ILE A 621 30.42 -1.49 -30.81
N ASP A 622 29.47 -2.25 -30.28
CA ASP A 622 29.55 -3.70 -30.21
C ASP A 622 28.14 -4.31 -30.26
N LEU A 623 28.03 -5.50 -30.84
CA LEU A 623 26.81 -6.29 -30.95
C LEU A 623 27.19 -7.77 -30.83
N TYR A 624 26.70 -8.43 -29.78
CA TYR A 624 27.03 -9.82 -29.49
C TYR A 624 25.86 -10.55 -28.84
N HIS A 625 25.98 -11.87 -28.70
CA HIS A 625 25.00 -12.71 -28.01
C HIS A 625 25.67 -13.48 -26.88
N HIS A 626 24.89 -13.78 -25.85
CA HIS A 626 25.31 -14.62 -24.73
C HIS A 626 24.28 -15.74 -24.50
N PRO A 627 24.71 -16.99 -24.26
CA PRO A 627 26.10 -17.47 -24.35
C PRO A 627 26.61 -17.48 -25.79
N SER A 628 27.94 -17.40 -26.00
CA SER A 628 28.55 -17.36 -27.34
C SER A 628 28.42 -18.65 -28.14
N GLN A 629 28.11 -19.75 -27.47
CA GLN A 629 27.86 -21.08 -28.05
C GLN A 629 26.61 -21.66 -27.40
N PRO A 630 25.41 -21.21 -27.80
CA PRO A 630 24.17 -21.61 -27.14
C PRO A 630 23.77 -23.04 -27.47
N THR A 631 23.28 -23.72 -26.44
CA THR A 631 22.61 -25.01 -26.48
C THR A 631 21.09 -24.82 -26.46
N PRO A 632 20.28 -25.87 -26.69
CA PRO A 632 18.82 -25.76 -26.70
C PRO A 632 18.19 -25.41 -25.36
N ASP A 633 18.93 -25.56 -24.26
CA ASP A 633 18.47 -25.23 -22.90
C ASP A 633 18.94 -23.83 -22.47
N ASP A 634 19.78 -23.17 -23.28
CA ASP A 634 20.30 -21.85 -22.97
C ASP A 634 19.30 -20.76 -23.32
N ASN A 635 19.19 -19.80 -22.40
CA ASN A 635 18.47 -18.56 -22.64
C ASN A 635 19.38 -17.56 -23.36
N ILE A 636 19.06 -17.26 -24.62
CA ILE A 636 19.90 -16.40 -25.45
C ILE A 636 19.52 -14.93 -25.24
N ILE A 637 20.51 -14.09 -24.97
CA ILE A 637 20.34 -12.63 -24.88
C ILE A 637 21.25 -11.97 -25.90
N ILE A 638 20.70 -11.04 -26.69
CA ILE A 638 21.48 -10.18 -27.59
C ILE A 638 21.80 -8.89 -26.86
N TYR A 639 23.07 -8.50 -26.82
CA TYR A 639 23.55 -7.25 -26.24
C TYR A 639 24.12 -6.32 -27.30
N ALA A 640 23.90 -5.02 -27.11
CA ALA A 640 24.40 -3.97 -27.96
C ALA A 640 24.95 -2.82 -27.12
N ASN A 641 26.25 -2.52 -27.30
CA ASN A 641 26.85 -1.32 -26.77
C ASN A 641 26.67 -0.20 -27.79
N ILE A 642 25.93 0.84 -27.41
CA ILE A 642 25.51 1.93 -28.29
C ILE A 642 25.92 3.25 -27.67
N SER A 643 26.60 4.08 -28.45
CA SER A 643 26.86 5.47 -28.09
C SER A 643 26.06 6.42 -28.97
N SER A 644 25.60 7.52 -28.40
CA SER A 644 25.12 8.65 -29.18
C SER A 644 25.59 9.91 -28.50
N GLU A 645 26.34 10.73 -29.26
CA GLU A 645 26.86 11.99 -28.76
C GLU A 645 25.70 12.98 -28.65
N ARG A 646 25.50 13.58 -27.47
CA ARG A 646 24.54 14.68 -27.19
C ARG A 646 23.04 14.34 -27.27
N PHE A 647 22.68 13.19 -27.85
CA PHE A 647 21.29 12.74 -28.01
C PHE A 647 21.06 11.43 -27.25
N LYS A 648 19.93 11.31 -26.56
CA LYS A 648 19.51 10.07 -25.92
C LYS A 648 19.10 9.05 -26.96
N ILE A 649 19.42 7.79 -26.71
CA ILE A 649 18.86 6.69 -27.48
C ILE A 649 17.36 6.61 -27.20
N LYS A 650 16.56 6.65 -28.26
CA LYS A 650 15.09 6.67 -28.19
C LYS A 650 14.53 5.26 -28.35
N ASP A 651 14.97 4.58 -29.41
CA ASP A 651 14.50 3.23 -29.75
C ASP A 651 15.68 2.39 -30.24
N VAL A 652 15.69 1.12 -29.82
CA VAL A 652 16.60 0.10 -30.34
C VAL A 652 15.73 -1.10 -30.72
N TRP A 653 15.75 -1.46 -32.00
CA TRP A 653 14.97 -2.56 -32.53
C TRP A 653 15.90 -3.68 -32.99
N LEU A 654 15.70 -4.86 -32.44
CA LEU A 654 16.32 -6.09 -32.87
C LEU A 654 15.45 -6.76 -33.92
N TYR A 655 16.06 -7.17 -35.03
CA TYR A 655 15.45 -7.98 -36.07
C TYR A 655 16.08 -9.37 -36.02
N LEU A 656 15.23 -10.38 -36.06
CA LEU A 656 15.61 -11.80 -36.00
C LEU A 656 15.03 -12.51 -37.22
N GLU A 657 15.87 -13.17 -37.99
CA GLU A 657 15.49 -14.01 -39.11
C GLU A 657 15.68 -15.47 -38.73
N VAL A 658 14.56 -16.19 -38.58
CA VAL A 658 14.52 -17.63 -38.24
C VAL A 658 13.59 -18.32 -39.24
N ASP A 659 14.08 -19.35 -39.92
CA ASP A 659 13.34 -20.11 -40.94
C ASP A 659 12.67 -19.24 -42.01
N GLY A 660 13.36 -18.16 -42.44
CA GLY A 660 12.86 -17.22 -43.46
C GLY A 660 11.78 -16.25 -42.97
N LYS A 661 11.47 -16.21 -41.66
CA LYS A 661 10.57 -15.22 -41.04
C LYS A 661 11.37 -14.20 -40.27
N VAL A 662 11.05 -12.91 -40.48
CA VAL A 662 11.63 -11.80 -39.73
C VAL A 662 10.72 -11.40 -38.57
N ILE A 663 11.26 -11.47 -37.35
CA ILE A 663 10.61 -11.05 -36.11
C ILE A 663 11.30 -9.77 -35.63
N LYS A 664 10.51 -8.77 -35.24
CA LYS A 664 11.00 -7.50 -34.68
C LYS A 664 10.75 -7.47 -33.17
N LYS A 665 11.80 -7.25 -32.38
CA LYS A 665 11.74 -7.09 -30.91
C LYS A 665 12.36 -5.76 -30.50
N ARG A 666 11.84 -5.15 -29.42
CA ARG A 666 12.47 -3.97 -28.82
C ARG A 666 13.60 -4.42 -27.91
N MET A 667 14.72 -3.70 -27.92
CA MET A 667 15.77 -3.86 -26.91
C MET A 667 15.59 -2.84 -25.79
N PHE A 668 15.86 -3.27 -24.57
CA PHE A 668 15.75 -2.47 -23.36
C PHE A 668 17.13 -2.22 -22.76
N ARG A 669 17.26 -1.21 -21.91
CA ARG A 669 18.53 -0.87 -21.30
C ARG A 669 18.72 -1.71 -20.04
N TYR A 670 19.76 -2.54 -20.05
CA TYR A 670 20.28 -3.23 -18.88
C TYR A 670 21.22 -2.27 -18.13
N ALA A 671 21.56 -2.62 -16.90
CA ALA A 671 22.60 -1.99 -16.08
C ALA A 671 22.42 -0.47 -15.91
N SER A 672 21.18 -0.01 -15.81
CA SER A 672 20.84 1.42 -15.76
C SER A 672 20.44 1.87 -14.36
N PHE A 673 21.15 2.88 -13.83
CA PHE A 673 20.81 3.68 -12.63
C PHE A 673 20.78 2.99 -11.25
N PRO A 674 21.42 3.64 -10.26
CA PRO A 674 22.87 3.69 -10.11
C PRO A 674 23.44 2.30 -9.79
N ALA A 675 24.74 2.09 -10.05
CA ALA A 675 25.49 1.03 -9.38
C ALA A 675 25.32 1.24 -7.87
N GLN A 676 24.51 0.41 -7.23
CA GLN A 676 24.47 0.40 -5.77
C GLN A 676 25.80 -0.18 -5.33
N GLU A 677 26.42 0.41 -4.31
CA GLU A 677 27.61 -0.21 -3.73
C GLU A 677 27.22 -1.62 -3.27
N ARG A 678 27.76 -2.63 -3.95
CA ARG A 678 27.62 -4.01 -3.55
C ARG A 678 28.40 -4.20 -2.25
N HIS A 679 27.91 -5.07 -1.38
CA HIS A 679 28.66 -5.44 -0.19
C HIS A 679 30.02 -6.02 -0.60
N LYS A 680 31.08 -5.82 0.19
CA LYS A 680 32.44 -6.31 -0.15
C LYS A 680 32.54 -7.83 -0.30
N GLU A 681 31.59 -8.55 0.29
CA GLU A 681 31.51 -10.01 0.22
C GLU A 681 30.72 -10.48 -1.01
N ASP A 682 30.18 -9.55 -1.83
CA ASP A 682 29.49 -9.85 -3.08
C ASP A 682 30.43 -10.38 -4.14
N PRO A 683 30.25 -11.60 -4.67
CA PRO A 683 31.06 -12.14 -5.76
C PRO A 683 31.02 -11.27 -7.03
N LEU A 684 29.99 -10.44 -7.19
CA LEU A 684 29.80 -9.52 -8.30
C LEU A 684 30.26 -8.09 -7.97
N ALA A 685 30.78 -7.83 -6.75
CA ALA A 685 31.22 -6.50 -6.30
C ALA A 685 32.21 -5.83 -7.25
N ASP A 686 33.12 -6.63 -7.82
CA ASP A 686 34.21 -6.16 -8.67
C ASP A 686 33.88 -6.29 -10.18
N LEU A 687 32.67 -6.74 -10.54
CA LEU A 687 32.28 -6.88 -11.94
C LEU A 687 31.72 -5.56 -12.50
N PRO A 688 32.17 -5.12 -13.67
CA PRO A 688 31.63 -3.93 -14.31
C PRO A 688 30.17 -4.15 -14.70
N ASN A 689 29.32 -3.19 -14.36
CA ASN A 689 27.89 -3.19 -14.70
C ASN A 689 27.57 -1.95 -15.54
N ASP A 690 28.23 -1.85 -16.69
CA ASP A 690 28.06 -0.72 -17.59
C ASP A 690 26.73 -0.84 -18.37
N PRO A 691 25.96 0.25 -18.52
CA PRO A 691 24.68 0.21 -19.22
C PRO A 691 24.82 -0.24 -20.67
N VAL A 692 24.14 -1.32 -21.03
CA VAL A 692 24.05 -1.86 -22.41
C VAL A 692 22.60 -2.07 -22.82
N PHE A 693 22.31 -2.07 -24.12
CA PHE A 693 21.00 -2.48 -24.60
C PHE A 693 20.98 -4.00 -24.73
N GLY A 694 19.88 -4.63 -24.33
CA GLY A 694 19.70 -6.07 -24.42
C GLY A 694 18.30 -6.45 -24.88
N ALA A 695 18.16 -7.62 -25.50
CA ALA A 695 16.89 -8.27 -25.71
C ALA A 695 16.99 -9.77 -25.51
N GLU A 696 16.13 -10.30 -24.65
CA GLU A 696 16.04 -11.74 -24.40
C GLU A 696 15.26 -12.44 -25.52
N LEU A 697 15.86 -13.50 -26.07
CA LEU A 697 15.26 -14.30 -27.13
C LEU A 697 14.51 -15.52 -26.58
N GLY A 698 15.00 -16.10 -25.48
CA GLY A 698 14.55 -17.40 -24.97
C GLY A 698 15.38 -18.55 -25.54
N GLU A 699 14.83 -19.76 -25.44
CA GLU A 699 15.48 -20.98 -25.94
C GLU A 699 14.97 -21.37 -27.34
N PHE A 700 15.84 -22.03 -28.13
CA PHE A 700 15.55 -22.48 -29.50
C PHE A 700 15.93 -23.95 -29.70
N PRO A 701 15.28 -24.68 -30.63
CA PRO A 701 15.65 -26.08 -30.91
C PRO A 701 17.10 -26.23 -31.42
N SER A 702 17.71 -27.40 -31.19
CA SER A 702 19.00 -27.77 -31.80
C SER A 702 18.99 -27.59 -33.31
N ASN A 703 20.15 -27.23 -33.88
CA ASN A 703 20.34 -26.97 -35.31
C ASN A 703 19.53 -25.78 -35.86
N THR A 704 19.00 -24.92 -34.99
CA THR A 704 18.40 -23.65 -35.43
C THR A 704 19.51 -22.66 -35.81
N SER A 705 19.35 -21.98 -36.94
CA SER A 705 20.19 -20.87 -37.36
C SER A 705 19.40 -19.57 -37.27
N ILE A 706 19.89 -18.62 -36.48
CA ILE A 706 19.25 -17.32 -36.25
C ILE A 706 20.16 -16.25 -36.82
N THR A 707 19.68 -15.46 -37.78
CA THR A 707 20.39 -14.26 -38.25
C THR A 707 19.78 -13.02 -37.61
N TYR A 708 20.58 -12.12 -37.07
CA TYR A 708 20.09 -10.95 -36.35
C TYR A 708 20.87 -9.69 -36.67
N TRP A 709 20.20 -8.54 -36.55
CA TRP A 709 20.79 -7.21 -36.66
C TRP A 709 19.93 -6.21 -35.87
N ILE A 710 20.48 -5.04 -35.59
CA ILE A 710 19.76 -3.99 -34.86
C ILE A 710 19.62 -2.72 -35.70
N GLU A 711 18.58 -1.96 -35.39
CA GLU A 711 18.38 -0.59 -35.85
C GLU A 711 18.22 0.31 -34.63
N VAL A 712 19.08 1.31 -34.53
CA VAL A 712 19.13 2.25 -33.41
C VAL A 712 18.63 3.59 -33.91
N THR A 713 17.72 4.22 -33.15
CA THR A 713 17.24 5.57 -33.41
C THR A 713 17.45 6.41 -32.15
N ASN A 714 18.06 7.59 -32.29
CA ASN A 714 18.19 8.55 -31.19
C ASN A 714 17.02 9.54 -31.13
N SER A 715 17.01 10.41 -30.13
CA SER A 715 15.99 11.45 -29.93
C SER A 715 15.90 12.48 -31.06
N ALA A 716 17.00 12.68 -31.80
CA ALA A 716 17.07 13.46 -33.03
C ALA A 716 16.47 12.75 -34.27
N ASN A 717 15.89 11.55 -34.10
CA ASN A 717 15.39 10.69 -35.18
C ASN A 717 16.46 10.29 -36.23
N LEU A 718 17.75 10.30 -35.85
CA LEU A 718 18.82 9.75 -36.68
C LEU A 718 18.94 8.25 -36.40
N SER A 719 18.98 7.46 -37.48
CA SER A 719 19.03 6.00 -37.39
C SER A 719 20.36 5.43 -37.88
N THR A 720 20.78 4.30 -37.32
CA THR A 720 21.93 3.50 -37.77
C THR A 720 21.62 2.03 -37.59
N SER A 721 22.00 1.21 -38.58
CA SER A 721 21.80 -0.24 -38.57
C SER A 721 23.14 -0.95 -38.44
N SER A 722 23.15 -2.09 -37.74
CA SER A 722 24.33 -2.95 -37.69
C SER A 722 24.44 -3.82 -38.94
N ASP A 723 25.61 -4.42 -39.13
CA ASP A 723 25.74 -5.61 -39.96
C ASP A 723 24.92 -6.78 -39.39
N LYS A 724 24.64 -7.77 -40.25
CA LYS A 724 23.95 -9.01 -39.85
C LYS A 724 24.95 -9.98 -39.22
N LEU A 725 24.57 -10.56 -38.09
CA LEU A 725 25.29 -11.62 -37.39
C LEU A 725 24.45 -12.89 -37.36
N SER A 726 25.08 -14.05 -37.15
CA SER A 726 24.38 -15.33 -37.08
C SER A 726 24.74 -16.11 -35.81
N ILE A 727 23.76 -16.87 -35.32
CA ILE A 727 23.86 -17.76 -34.17
C ILE A 727 23.48 -19.16 -34.64
N HIS A 728 24.28 -20.16 -34.26
CA HIS A 728 23.96 -21.57 -34.48
C HIS A 728 23.77 -22.26 -33.13
N ILE A 729 22.59 -22.87 -32.93
CA ILE A 729 22.27 -23.63 -31.72
C ILE A 729 22.82 -25.04 -31.87
N LEU A 730 23.68 -25.44 -30.94
CA LEU A 730 24.39 -26.73 -30.98
C LEU A 730 23.49 -27.94 -30.66
#